data_AF-A0A923KZM8-F1
#
_entry.id   AF-A0A923KZM8-F1
#
_cell.length_a   1.000
_cell.length_b   1.000
_cell.length_c   1.000
_cell.angle_alpha   90.00
_cell.angle_beta   90.00
_cell.angle_gamma   90.00
#
_symmetry.space_group_name_H-M   'P 1'
#
loop_
_entity.id
_entity.type
_entity.pdbx_description
1 polymer ?
#
loop_
_entity_poly.entity_id
_entity_poly.type
_entity_poly.pdbx_seq_one_letter_code
_entity_poly.pdbx_strand_id
1 'polypeptide(L)'
;MKFHYLIAAAISLSGIAGAAYLYKSTPLTAAPVLTQTEDVQAELPEELPALLKAYRQTIVLLADEKKLSEKERKEAIRVGSALFHDNLARLKKLETRLEQTSSLSPGQRLSYVNGILNYIESGDNLYDADRLAFREVLTYLQRLVAKEQTLPAVKQHKRISEDLSALADIEQNYDQELKAIFARFETRSIELKRERWDDYLAKLSKLYQREQILKDYGVILPYPDIPDASAEKEIFGRGLPPKTVVLSFDDGPHASYTQEIAAILKQYNVPAVFFEVGRNVGNIDAQGKEKLNKNADISKSLKAAGHALANHSYSHALLSKESGDNLRAEIGQTDQLLKAIDPGRSPLFRFPYGAKNKEGMELLSKLGLRSVMWNIDSLDWADPVPNSIVERVLSSVEKEQRGIILFHDIHERTVKALPLVLDKLIADGYRFAAWDGSEFKVGKERQAAPEKVSLGSDYQDSWAVVIGINDYQKWPKLQYAVQDANAIRDTLINRFGFAREKVITLSNAEATRNHILAAFHDQLGHGKLKKDDRVFIFFAGHGATRQLSSGRNLGYIIPVDSDPAQLSVDAIPMTDLQNIAENLQAKHVFFVMDACYSGLGLTRGSNAAFLKDNAKRLGRQMLTAGGADQLVADGGPNGHSVFTWTLLQALSGKSDLNGDGIITATELAAYTAPAVAGMSAQTPAFGSLPGSEGGEFVFELRAETEFLSAKTNQLSSEEIALNNKLSVVAAKPGSETPIVIKNLNGGEQKISAPKLVQGSSRQLAQRANDQGLQFYKEKQYAVAEAAFTEALKYRPDFALAANNLGFVYFKQQKYPEAARWFENTISMDPSRAIAYMNLGDALARGGDKDKARKAYQSYLELAPNSSNVSYVREALKKLD
;
A
#
# COMPACT_ATOMS: atom_id res chain seq x y z
N MET A 1 -60.15 -53.50 34.92
CA MET A 1 -59.67 -53.98 36.23
C MET A 1 -58.50 -54.93 35.97
N LYS A 2 -57.32 -54.63 36.54
CA LYS A 2 -56.20 -55.52 36.97
C LYS A 2 -55.64 -56.55 35.97
N PHE A 3 -54.43 -56.39 35.43
CA PHE A 3 -53.06 -56.49 35.99
C PHE A 3 -52.39 -57.87 35.74
N HIS A 4 -51.20 -57.79 35.12
CA HIS A 4 -49.96 -58.58 35.33
C HIS A 4 -49.59 -59.83 34.48
N TYR A 5 -48.50 -59.61 33.72
CA TYR A 5 -47.23 -60.36 33.59
C TYR A 5 -47.01 -61.52 32.59
N LEU A 6 -45.96 -61.27 31.76
CA LEU A 6 -44.77 -62.12 31.47
C LEU A 6 -44.70 -62.99 30.19
N ILE A 7 -43.61 -62.71 29.44
CA ILE A 7 -42.69 -63.60 28.69
C ILE A 7 -42.78 -63.66 27.15
N ALA A 8 -41.79 -62.97 26.56
CA ALA A 8 -40.84 -63.37 25.50
C ALA A 8 -41.31 -64.06 24.20
N ALA A 9 -40.97 -63.44 23.07
CA ALA A 9 -40.11 -64.07 22.06
C ALA A 9 -39.50 -62.98 21.15
N ALA A 10 -38.18 -63.01 21.05
CA ALA A 10 -37.38 -62.16 20.19
C ALA A 10 -37.48 -62.63 18.73
N ILE A 11 -37.77 -61.71 17.80
CA ILE A 11 -37.32 -61.83 16.41
C ILE A 11 -36.78 -60.47 15.98
N SER A 12 -35.49 -60.51 15.66
CA SER A 12 -34.63 -59.47 15.12
C SER A 12 -35.15 -58.92 13.79
N LEU A 13 -35.36 -57.60 13.74
CA LEU A 13 -35.38 -56.80 12.53
C LEU A 13 -34.64 -55.49 12.81
N SER A 14 -33.42 -55.42 12.32
CA SER A 14 -32.59 -54.21 12.25
C SER A 14 -33.27 -53.20 11.31
N GLY A 15 -34.06 -52.31 11.89
CA GLY A 15 -34.56 -51.12 11.21
C GLY A 15 -33.46 -50.08 11.07
N ILE A 16 -33.07 -49.78 9.83
CA ILE A 16 -32.33 -48.56 9.49
C ILE A 16 -33.32 -47.40 9.62
N ALA A 17 -33.36 -46.77 10.79
CA ALA A 17 -33.98 -45.48 10.97
C ALA A 17 -33.02 -44.41 10.43
N GLY A 18 -33.19 -44.02 9.17
CA GLY A 18 -32.59 -42.82 8.62
C GLY A 18 -33.19 -41.60 9.32
N ALA A 19 -32.53 -41.12 10.37
CA ALA A 19 -32.82 -39.83 10.96
C ALA A 19 -32.41 -38.74 9.98
N ALA A 20 -33.39 -38.25 9.21
CA ALA A 20 -33.27 -37.00 8.47
C ALA A 20 -33.07 -35.86 9.48
N TYR A 21 -31.82 -35.52 9.78
CA TYR A 21 -31.48 -34.25 10.42
C TYR A 21 -31.71 -33.14 9.40
N LEU A 22 -32.95 -32.65 9.35
CA LEU A 22 -33.30 -31.40 8.69
C LEU A 22 -32.55 -30.27 9.42
N TYR A 23 -31.52 -29.75 8.76
CA TYR A 23 -30.90 -28.49 9.14
C TYR A 23 -31.95 -27.38 8.97
N LYS A 24 -32.50 -26.88 10.08
CA LYS A 24 -33.27 -25.64 10.07
C LYS A 24 -32.30 -24.50 9.78
N SER A 25 -32.13 -24.14 8.50
CA SER A 25 -31.76 -22.76 8.18
C SER A 25 -32.82 -21.87 8.81
N THR A 26 -32.44 -21.04 9.77
CA THR A 26 -33.34 -20.03 10.31
C THR A 26 -33.69 -19.10 9.14
N PRO A 27 -34.96 -18.98 8.73
CA PRO A 27 -35.31 -18.04 7.67
C PRO A 27 -34.86 -16.63 8.07
N LEU A 28 -34.38 -15.86 7.11
CA LEU A 28 -33.99 -14.46 7.27
C LEU A 28 -35.19 -13.64 7.77
N THR A 29 -35.33 -13.50 9.08
CA THR A 29 -36.23 -12.54 9.69
C THR A 29 -35.58 -11.16 9.64
N ALA A 30 -36.33 -10.15 9.21
CA ALA A 30 -35.87 -8.76 9.22
C ALA A 30 -35.40 -8.37 10.63
N ALA A 31 -34.35 -7.54 10.72
CA ALA A 31 -33.92 -7.02 12.02
C ALA A 31 -35.11 -6.28 12.68
N PRO A 32 -35.40 -6.53 13.96
CA PRO A 32 -36.48 -5.85 14.66
C PRO A 32 -36.24 -4.33 14.63
N VAL A 33 -37.33 -3.57 14.44
CA VAL A 33 -37.28 -2.10 14.39
C VAL A 33 -36.95 -1.58 15.79
N LEU A 34 -35.91 -0.75 15.91
CA LEU A 34 -35.59 -0.05 17.16
C LEU A 34 -36.72 0.96 17.47
N THR A 35 -37.47 0.72 18.56
CA THR A 35 -38.57 1.58 19.01
C THR A 35 -38.07 2.70 19.94
N GLN A 36 -38.76 3.85 19.94
CA GLN A 36 -38.38 5.04 20.74
C GLN A 36 -38.59 4.90 22.25
N THR A 37 -39.17 3.78 22.71
CA THR A 37 -39.51 3.56 24.12
C THR A 37 -38.66 2.45 24.70
N GLU A 38 -38.04 2.76 25.85
CA GLU A 38 -37.12 1.94 26.67
C GLU A 38 -35.63 1.95 26.26
N ASP A 39 -34.82 1.70 27.28
CA ASP A 39 -33.43 2.09 27.46
C ASP A 39 -32.47 1.50 26.40
N VAL A 40 -32.27 2.21 25.27
CA VAL A 40 -31.28 1.84 24.23
C VAL A 40 -29.83 1.89 24.77
N GLN A 41 -29.61 2.26 26.03
CA GLN A 41 -28.26 2.47 26.59
C GLN A 41 -27.40 1.21 26.75
N ALA A 42 -27.89 -0.03 26.57
CA ALA A 42 -27.08 -1.19 27.00
C ALA A 42 -27.15 -2.51 26.18
N GLU A 43 -27.92 -2.64 25.10
CA GLU A 43 -27.91 -3.91 24.34
C GLU A 43 -26.94 -3.86 23.16
N LEU A 44 -25.76 -4.46 23.40
CA LEU A 44 -24.80 -4.81 22.36
C LEU A 44 -25.50 -5.61 21.25
N PRO A 45 -25.29 -5.29 19.96
CA PRO A 45 -25.91 -6.04 18.88
C PRO A 45 -25.54 -7.53 18.99
N GLU A 46 -26.53 -8.43 19.03
CA GLU A 46 -26.29 -9.89 19.08
C GLU A 46 -25.39 -10.37 17.92
N GLU A 47 -25.37 -9.63 16.81
CA GLU A 47 -24.50 -9.86 15.68
C GLU A 47 -23.02 -9.71 16.03
N LEU A 48 -22.59 -8.84 16.95
CA LEU A 48 -21.17 -8.64 17.29
C LEU A 48 -20.52 -9.90 17.88
N PRO A 49 -21.06 -10.50 18.96
CA PRO A 49 -20.55 -11.76 19.49
C PRO A 49 -20.64 -12.92 18.48
N ALA A 50 -21.67 -12.93 17.63
CA ALA A 50 -21.82 -13.93 16.58
C ALA A 50 -20.76 -13.77 15.47
N LEU A 51 -20.43 -12.53 15.08
CA LEU A 51 -19.40 -12.21 14.11
C LEU A 51 -18.03 -12.73 14.57
N LEU A 52 -17.72 -12.45 15.83
CA LEU A 52 -16.50 -12.94 16.47
C LEU A 52 -16.46 -14.47 16.58
N LYS A 53 -17.57 -15.10 16.97
CA LYS A 53 -17.66 -16.55 17.08
C LYS A 53 -17.36 -17.21 15.74
N ALA A 54 -17.98 -16.75 14.66
CA ALA A 54 -17.75 -17.29 13.33
C ALA A 54 -16.31 -17.08 12.87
N TYR A 55 -15.75 -15.88 13.10
CA TYR A 55 -14.34 -15.58 12.81
C TYR A 55 -13.37 -16.56 13.51
N ARG A 56 -13.55 -16.77 14.81
CA ARG A 56 -12.76 -17.74 15.60
C ARG A 56 -12.92 -19.17 15.08
N GLN A 57 -14.14 -19.58 14.73
CA GLN A 57 -14.41 -20.91 14.17
C GLN A 57 -13.71 -21.11 12.82
N THR A 58 -13.69 -20.09 11.95
CA THR A 58 -12.95 -20.12 10.69
C THR A 58 -11.46 -20.31 10.91
N ILE A 59 -10.87 -19.57 11.87
CA ILE A 59 -9.45 -19.74 12.23
C ILE A 59 -9.16 -21.18 12.69
N VAL A 60 -10.00 -21.74 13.57
CA VAL A 60 -9.82 -23.12 14.07
C VAL A 60 -9.96 -24.17 12.96
N LEU A 61 -10.92 -23.98 12.06
CA LEU A 61 -11.11 -24.89 10.92
C LEU A 61 -9.87 -24.94 10.03
N LEU A 62 -9.26 -23.78 9.75
CA LEU A 62 -8.14 -23.63 8.81
C LEU A 62 -6.76 -23.76 9.45
N ALA A 63 -6.66 -23.75 10.78
CA ALA A 63 -5.39 -23.92 11.49
C ALA A 63 -4.75 -25.28 11.21
N ASP A 64 -3.41 -25.36 11.28
CA ASP A 64 -2.66 -26.62 11.14
C ASP A 64 -2.96 -27.40 9.84
N GLU A 65 -3.33 -26.70 8.78
CA GLU A 65 -3.83 -27.29 7.52
C GLU A 65 -2.91 -28.40 6.99
N LYS A 66 -1.59 -28.27 7.12
CA LYS A 66 -0.57 -29.27 6.69
C LYS A 66 -0.73 -30.64 7.38
N LYS A 67 -1.37 -30.72 8.55
CA LYS A 67 -1.62 -31.96 9.29
C LYS A 67 -2.92 -32.67 8.86
N LEU A 68 -3.78 -32.01 8.08
CA LEU A 68 -5.06 -32.54 7.61
C LEU A 68 -4.89 -33.38 6.33
N SER A 69 -5.63 -34.49 6.23
CA SER A 69 -5.79 -35.21 4.97
C SER A 69 -6.46 -34.32 3.91
N GLU A 70 -6.31 -34.66 2.62
CA GLU A 70 -6.90 -33.88 1.52
C GLU A 70 -8.43 -33.76 1.65
N LYS A 71 -9.10 -34.82 2.14
CA LYS A 71 -10.56 -34.85 2.35
C LYS A 71 -10.97 -33.93 3.50
N GLU A 72 -10.30 -34.00 4.64
CA GLU A 72 -10.57 -33.15 5.80
C GLU A 72 -10.30 -31.67 5.50
N ARG A 73 -9.23 -31.38 4.76
CA ARG A 73 -8.87 -30.04 4.31
C ARG A 73 -9.96 -29.42 3.42
N LYS A 74 -10.41 -30.14 2.40
CA LYS A 74 -11.50 -29.68 1.51
C LYS A 74 -12.77 -29.37 2.30
N GLU A 75 -13.07 -30.20 3.29
CA GLU A 75 -14.27 -30.06 4.11
C GLU A 75 -14.17 -28.90 5.10
N ALA A 76 -13.01 -28.72 5.73
CA ALA A 76 -12.72 -27.56 6.58
C ALA A 76 -12.78 -26.24 5.80
N ILE A 77 -12.25 -26.20 4.57
CA ILE A 77 -12.35 -25.05 3.66
C ILE A 77 -13.81 -24.77 3.29
N ARG A 78 -14.58 -25.80 2.92
CA ARG A 78 -16.01 -25.67 2.56
C ARG A 78 -16.84 -25.10 3.71
N VAL A 79 -16.69 -25.66 4.91
CA VAL A 79 -17.43 -25.20 6.11
C VAL A 79 -16.94 -23.82 6.56
N GLY A 80 -15.64 -23.56 6.51
CA GLY A 80 -15.08 -22.23 6.82
C GLY A 80 -15.61 -21.16 5.87
N SER A 81 -15.72 -21.47 4.57
CA SER A 81 -16.27 -20.56 3.57
C SER A 81 -17.76 -20.30 3.83
N ALA A 82 -18.55 -21.32 4.19
CA ALA A 82 -19.94 -21.12 4.59
C ALA A 82 -20.07 -20.24 5.85
N LEU A 83 -19.26 -20.48 6.88
CA LEU A 83 -19.18 -19.65 8.09
C LEU A 83 -18.86 -18.19 7.78
N PHE A 84 -17.91 -17.96 6.87
CA PHE A 84 -17.52 -16.62 6.45
C PHE A 84 -18.67 -15.87 5.74
N HIS A 85 -19.38 -16.54 4.84
CA HIS A 85 -20.51 -15.93 4.14
C HIS A 85 -21.70 -15.67 5.04
N ASP A 86 -22.00 -16.59 5.97
CA ASP A 86 -22.96 -16.33 7.04
C ASP A 86 -22.53 -15.09 7.86
N ASN A 87 -21.22 -14.89 8.03
CA ASN A 87 -20.68 -13.70 8.65
C ASN A 87 -20.89 -12.43 7.83
N LEU A 88 -20.73 -12.46 6.51
CA LEU A 88 -21.06 -11.33 5.64
C LEU A 88 -22.55 -10.97 5.72
N ALA A 89 -23.43 -11.98 5.80
CA ALA A 89 -24.86 -11.75 6.00
C ALA A 89 -25.17 -11.11 7.37
N ARG A 90 -24.48 -11.55 8.44
CA ARG A 90 -24.56 -10.92 9.77
C ARG A 90 -24.06 -9.49 9.75
N LEU A 91 -22.95 -9.22 9.06
CA LEU A 91 -22.41 -7.88 8.90
C LEU A 91 -23.43 -6.97 8.20
N LYS A 92 -24.03 -7.43 7.10
CA LYS A 92 -25.09 -6.67 6.42
C LYS A 92 -26.31 -6.40 7.30
N LYS A 93 -26.69 -7.34 8.16
CA LYS A 93 -27.77 -7.16 9.14
C LYS A 93 -27.40 -6.12 10.20
N LEU A 94 -26.15 -6.15 10.68
CA LEU A 94 -25.60 -5.15 11.59
C LEU A 94 -25.56 -3.77 10.94
N GLU A 95 -25.10 -3.66 9.69
CA GLU A 95 -25.12 -2.42 8.90
C GLU A 95 -26.55 -1.88 8.79
N THR A 96 -27.52 -2.73 8.43
CA THR A 96 -28.94 -2.34 8.35
C THR A 96 -29.45 -1.84 9.71
N ARG A 97 -29.09 -2.50 10.82
CA ARG A 97 -29.46 -2.03 12.17
C ARG A 97 -28.79 -0.70 12.52
N LEU A 98 -27.53 -0.53 12.14
CA LEU A 98 -26.80 0.72 12.30
C LEU A 98 -27.42 1.85 11.48
N GLU A 99 -27.92 1.59 10.27
CA GLU A 99 -28.69 2.57 9.50
C GLU A 99 -29.99 2.96 10.20
N GLN A 100 -30.69 1.99 10.79
CA GLN A 100 -31.92 2.24 11.56
C GLN A 100 -31.69 3.13 12.78
N THR A 101 -30.46 3.28 13.28
CA THR A 101 -30.17 4.26 14.34
C THR A 101 -30.41 5.71 13.91
N SER A 102 -30.63 5.97 12.62
CA SER A 102 -31.04 7.29 12.11
C SER A 102 -32.37 7.77 12.71
N SER A 103 -33.24 6.86 13.16
CA SER A 103 -34.53 7.19 13.81
C SER A 103 -34.40 7.50 15.31
N LEU A 104 -33.25 7.18 15.92
CA LEU A 104 -32.94 7.48 17.32
C LEU A 104 -32.53 8.95 17.50
N SER A 105 -32.68 9.46 18.72
CA SER A 105 -32.11 10.77 19.06
C SER A 105 -30.57 10.75 18.96
N PRO A 106 -29.91 11.90 18.69
CA PRO A 106 -28.45 11.96 18.58
C PRO A 106 -27.72 11.40 19.80
N GLY A 107 -28.24 11.63 21.02
CA GLY A 107 -27.66 11.09 22.25
C GLY A 107 -27.76 9.57 22.36
N GLN A 108 -28.89 8.98 21.95
CA GLN A 108 -29.08 7.53 21.92
C GLN A 108 -28.17 6.87 20.87
N ARG A 109 -28.05 7.46 19.67
CA ARG A 109 -27.15 6.98 18.62
C ARG A 109 -25.69 7.02 19.07
N LEU A 110 -25.28 8.12 19.72
CA LEU A 110 -23.93 8.26 20.29
C LEU A 110 -23.65 7.15 21.31
N SER A 111 -24.58 6.92 22.23
CA SER A 111 -24.48 5.86 23.24
C SER A 111 -24.37 4.48 22.62
N TYR A 112 -25.16 4.22 21.56
CA TYR A 112 -25.18 2.94 20.84
C TYR A 112 -23.84 2.66 20.14
N VAL A 113 -23.31 3.64 19.40
CA VAL A 113 -21.99 3.53 18.75
C VAL A 113 -20.89 3.37 19.80
N ASN A 114 -20.93 4.13 20.91
CA ASN A 114 -19.97 3.97 22.00
C ASN A 114 -20.04 2.58 22.64
N GLY A 115 -21.22 1.96 22.77
CA GLY A 115 -21.35 0.58 23.26
C GLY A 115 -20.62 -0.43 22.36
N ILE A 116 -20.72 -0.24 21.04
CA ILE A 116 -19.99 -1.06 20.06
C ILE A 116 -18.48 -0.84 20.17
N LEU A 117 -18.03 0.42 20.23
CA LEU A 117 -16.61 0.76 20.36
C LEU A 117 -16.02 0.22 21.68
N ASN A 118 -16.72 0.40 22.80
CA ASN A 118 -16.31 -0.13 24.10
C ASN A 118 -16.17 -1.65 24.07
N TYR A 119 -17.08 -2.36 23.39
CA TYR A 119 -16.95 -3.81 23.23
C TYR A 119 -15.68 -4.19 22.48
N ILE A 120 -15.38 -3.53 21.35
CA ILE A 120 -14.22 -3.82 20.50
C ILE A 120 -12.91 -3.46 21.23
N GLU A 121 -12.88 -2.33 21.92
CA GLU A 121 -11.70 -1.81 22.61
C GLU A 121 -11.39 -2.60 23.88
N SER A 122 -12.37 -2.71 24.78
CA SER A 122 -12.16 -3.15 26.16
C SER A 122 -12.94 -4.43 26.54
N GLY A 123 -13.44 -5.20 25.57
CA GLY A 123 -14.09 -6.47 25.86
C GLY A 123 -13.18 -7.43 26.62
N ASP A 124 -13.59 -7.86 27.84
CA ASP A 124 -12.77 -8.66 28.75
C ASP A 124 -12.23 -9.96 28.13
N ASN A 125 -12.95 -10.50 27.15
CA ASN A 125 -12.66 -11.76 26.46
C ASN A 125 -12.11 -11.59 25.03
N LEU A 126 -11.73 -10.37 24.61
CA LEU A 126 -11.15 -10.09 23.30
C LEU A 126 -9.62 -10.05 23.33
N TYR A 127 -9.03 -10.81 22.42
CA TYR A 127 -7.62 -10.74 22.06
C TYR A 127 -7.36 -9.78 20.91
N ASP A 128 -6.12 -9.36 20.70
CA ASP A 128 -5.78 -8.42 19.62
C ASP A 128 -6.15 -9.00 18.24
N ALA A 129 -5.91 -10.30 18.00
CA ALA A 129 -6.35 -10.99 16.78
C ALA A 129 -7.88 -11.02 16.61
N ASP A 130 -8.64 -11.08 17.70
CA ASP A 130 -10.11 -11.06 17.65
C ASP A 130 -10.63 -9.72 17.12
N ARG A 131 -9.90 -8.62 17.37
CA ARG A 131 -10.31 -7.28 16.96
C ARG A 131 -10.28 -7.09 15.44
N LEU A 132 -9.46 -7.88 14.74
CA LEU A 132 -9.44 -7.91 13.27
C LEU A 132 -10.80 -8.33 12.68
N ALA A 133 -11.59 -9.13 13.41
CA ALA A 133 -12.95 -9.52 13.00
C ALA A 133 -13.90 -8.31 12.82
N PHE A 134 -13.59 -7.17 13.44
CA PHE A 134 -14.45 -5.98 13.45
C PHE A 134 -13.97 -4.87 12.52
N ARG A 135 -12.93 -5.09 11.69
CA ARG A 135 -12.41 -4.06 10.78
C ARG A 135 -13.48 -3.48 9.86
N GLU A 136 -14.28 -4.33 9.25
CA GLU A 136 -15.38 -3.90 8.38
C GLU A 136 -16.45 -3.13 9.15
N VAL A 137 -16.73 -3.53 10.40
CA VAL A 137 -17.65 -2.82 11.29
C VAL A 137 -17.13 -1.42 11.62
N LEU A 138 -15.86 -1.28 11.97
CA LEU A 138 -15.23 0.02 12.24
C LEU A 138 -15.19 0.90 10.98
N THR A 139 -14.86 0.33 9.82
CA THR A 139 -14.84 1.05 8.54
C THR A 139 -16.24 1.53 8.14
N TYR A 140 -17.26 0.72 8.43
CA TYR A 140 -18.65 1.11 8.24
C TYR A 140 -19.07 2.22 9.22
N LEU A 141 -18.76 2.06 10.51
CA LEU A 141 -19.03 3.07 11.55
C LEU A 141 -18.34 4.40 11.23
N GLN A 142 -17.10 4.38 10.75
CA GLN A 142 -16.37 5.58 10.34
C GLN A 142 -17.16 6.35 9.27
N ARG A 143 -17.62 5.66 8.23
CA ARG A 143 -18.45 6.24 7.16
C ARG A 143 -19.81 6.72 7.66
N LEU A 144 -20.42 6.00 8.60
CA LEU A 144 -21.71 6.37 9.18
C LEU A 144 -21.59 7.64 10.01
N VAL A 145 -20.60 7.70 10.90
CA VAL A 145 -20.34 8.83 11.81
C VAL A 145 -19.84 10.05 11.04
N ALA A 146 -19.10 9.86 9.95
CA ALA A 146 -18.65 10.96 9.07
C ALA A 146 -19.80 11.79 8.48
N LYS A 147 -21.02 11.22 8.37
CA LYS A 147 -22.21 11.94 7.89
C LYS A 147 -22.71 12.97 8.91
N GLU A 148 -22.29 12.87 10.17
CA GLU A 148 -22.70 13.76 11.24
C GLU A 148 -21.60 14.78 11.57
N GLN A 149 -21.95 16.07 11.46
CA GLN A 149 -21.01 17.16 11.70
C GLN A 149 -21.01 17.66 13.16
N THR A 150 -21.60 16.89 14.08
CA THR A 150 -21.65 17.27 15.50
C THR A 150 -20.31 16.97 16.17
N LEU A 151 -19.88 17.81 17.12
CA LEU A 151 -18.62 17.60 17.83
C LEU A 151 -18.49 16.21 18.49
N PRO A 152 -19.53 15.65 19.15
CA PRO A 152 -19.49 14.28 19.64
C PRO A 152 -19.25 13.23 18.52
N ALA A 153 -19.89 13.38 17.36
CA ALA A 153 -19.67 12.52 16.21
C ALA A 153 -18.24 12.66 15.65
N VAL A 154 -17.69 13.88 15.57
CA VAL A 154 -16.29 14.09 15.16
C VAL A 154 -15.31 13.41 16.12
N LYS A 155 -15.56 13.47 17.43
CA LYS A 155 -14.75 12.75 18.44
C LYS A 155 -14.86 11.23 18.26
N GLN A 156 -16.05 10.70 17.96
CA GLN A 156 -16.22 9.29 17.63
C GLN A 156 -15.51 8.90 16.34
N HIS A 157 -15.60 9.73 15.30
CA HIS A 157 -14.89 9.51 14.03
C HIS A 157 -13.38 9.43 14.25
N LYS A 158 -12.83 10.33 15.07
CA LYS A 158 -11.42 10.30 15.46
C LYS A 158 -11.08 9.00 16.20
N ARG A 159 -11.87 8.63 17.21
CA ARG A 159 -11.73 7.37 17.97
C ARG A 159 -11.71 6.15 17.04
N ILE A 160 -12.69 6.03 16.15
CA ILE A 160 -12.77 4.94 15.14
C ILE A 160 -11.54 4.95 14.21
N SER A 161 -11.05 6.13 13.81
CA SER A 161 -9.87 6.25 12.96
C SER A 161 -8.60 5.80 13.68
N GLU A 162 -8.48 6.11 14.96
CA GLU A 162 -7.42 5.61 15.84
C GLU A 162 -7.52 4.09 16.03
N ASP A 163 -8.73 3.54 16.17
CA ASP A 163 -8.98 2.10 16.29
C ASP A 163 -8.63 1.35 15.00
N LEU A 164 -8.99 1.90 13.83
CA LEU A 164 -8.60 1.36 12.53
C LEU A 164 -7.08 1.40 12.34
N SER A 165 -6.43 2.47 12.77
CA SER A 165 -4.97 2.56 12.78
C SER A 165 -4.36 1.53 13.74
N ALA A 166 -4.96 1.31 14.91
CA ALA A 166 -4.51 0.29 15.85
C ALA A 166 -4.73 -1.12 15.29
N LEU A 167 -5.82 -1.39 14.55
CA LEU A 167 -6.01 -2.65 13.83
C LEU A 167 -4.96 -2.86 12.74
N ALA A 168 -4.55 -1.81 12.04
CA ALA A 168 -3.46 -1.87 11.06
C ALA A 168 -2.12 -2.18 11.76
N ASP A 169 -1.86 -1.59 12.92
CA ASP A 169 -0.70 -1.92 13.75
C ASP A 169 -0.78 -3.36 14.28
N ILE A 170 -1.96 -3.85 14.67
CA ILE A 170 -2.17 -5.25 15.09
C ILE A 170 -1.88 -6.21 13.92
N GLU A 171 -2.41 -5.91 12.73
CA GLU A 171 -2.14 -6.66 11.49
C GLU A 171 -0.62 -6.68 11.18
N GLN A 172 0.03 -5.52 11.25
CA GLN A 172 1.48 -5.39 11.08
C GLN A 172 2.25 -6.11 12.20
N ASN A 173 1.77 -6.09 13.44
CA ASN A 173 2.41 -6.75 14.58
C ASN A 173 2.32 -8.27 14.45
N TYR A 174 1.24 -8.85 13.95
CA TYR A 174 1.20 -10.29 13.65
C TYR A 174 2.12 -10.66 12.47
N ASP A 175 2.28 -9.76 11.47
CA ASP A 175 3.29 -9.89 10.40
C ASP A 175 4.74 -9.75 10.95
N GLN A 176 4.93 -8.96 12.02
CA GLN A 176 6.21 -8.72 12.70
C GLN A 176 6.53 -9.67 13.86
N GLU A 177 5.56 -10.31 14.52
CA GLU A 177 5.77 -11.30 15.61
C GLU A 177 6.31 -12.63 15.06
N LEU A 178 6.16 -12.88 13.76
CA LEU A 178 6.95 -13.85 13.01
C LEU A 178 8.43 -13.44 12.87
N LYS A 179 8.77 -12.16 13.08
CA LYS A 179 10.11 -11.59 12.86
C LYS A 179 10.83 -11.09 14.11
N ALA A 180 10.18 -10.61 15.18
CA ALA A 180 10.90 -10.14 16.35
C ALA A 180 10.01 -9.90 17.59
N ILE A 181 10.19 -10.77 18.57
CA ILE A 181 10.06 -10.48 19.99
C ILE A 181 10.87 -9.19 20.32
N PHE A 182 10.32 -8.24 21.12
CA PHE A 182 10.89 -6.97 21.70
C PHE A 182 10.71 -5.65 20.88
N ALA A 183 10.31 -4.44 21.36
CA ALA A 183 9.90 -3.80 22.63
C ALA A 183 9.26 -2.38 22.36
N ARG A 184 8.06 -2.00 22.86
CA ARG A 184 7.63 -1.02 23.93
C ARG A 184 7.94 0.50 23.69
N PHE A 185 7.03 1.50 23.76
CA PHE A 185 5.96 1.86 24.74
C PHE A 185 4.79 2.75 24.19
N GLU A 186 3.60 2.59 24.83
CA GLU A 186 2.43 3.48 25.19
C GLU A 186 1.94 4.65 24.30
N THR A 187 0.64 4.95 24.11
CA THR A 187 -0.70 4.37 24.42
C THR A 187 -1.71 4.92 23.38
N ARG A 188 -2.67 4.10 22.92
CA ARG A 188 -3.83 4.46 22.07
C ARG A 188 -5.10 3.80 22.64
N SER A 189 -6.26 4.17 22.10
CA SER A 189 -7.63 3.85 22.60
C SER A 189 -7.97 2.35 22.72
N ILE A 190 -7.19 1.45 22.11
CA ILE A 190 -7.24 -0.01 22.33
C ILE A 190 -6.08 -0.43 23.25
N GLU A 191 -6.40 -1.06 24.38
CA GLU A 191 -5.40 -1.69 25.25
C GLU A 191 -4.92 -3.01 24.63
N LEU A 192 -3.70 -3.02 24.10
CA LEU A 192 -3.07 -4.19 23.48
C LEU A 192 -2.77 -5.27 24.53
N LYS A 193 -3.57 -6.32 24.57
CA LYS A 193 -3.24 -7.55 25.31
C LYS A 193 -2.45 -8.42 24.34
N ARG A 194 -1.10 -8.40 24.43
CA ARG A 194 -0.22 -9.13 23.52
C ARG A 194 -0.10 -10.62 23.86
N GLU A 195 -0.40 -11.50 22.91
CA GLU A 195 -0.15 -12.94 22.97
C GLU A 195 0.47 -13.47 21.67
N ARG A 196 1.31 -14.51 21.77
CA ARG A 196 1.87 -15.17 20.59
C ARG A 196 0.75 -15.87 19.82
N TRP A 197 0.87 -15.90 18.49
CA TRP A 197 -0.08 -16.62 17.61
C TRP A 197 -0.34 -18.08 18.03
N ASP A 198 0.71 -18.81 18.44
CA ASP A 198 0.58 -20.19 18.93
C ASP A 198 -0.25 -20.29 20.22
N ASP A 199 -0.10 -19.32 21.12
CA ASP A 199 -0.86 -19.26 22.38
C ASP A 199 -2.34 -18.92 22.11
N TYR A 200 -2.59 -18.05 21.13
CA TYR A 200 -3.93 -17.74 20.65
C TYR A 200 -4.62 -18.98 20.06
N LEU A 201 -3.94 -19.73 19.17
CA LEU A 201 -4.45 -21.00 18.63
C LEU A 201 -4.68 -22.04 19.73
N ALA A 202 -3.77 -22.16 20.70
CA ALA A 202 -3.90 -23.07 21.84
C ALA A 202 -5.07 -22.72 22.76
N LYS A 203 -5.49 -21.45 22.81
CA LYS A 203 -6.71 -21.06 23.52
C LYS A 203 -7.96 -21.33 22.70
N LEU A 204 -7.97 -21.01 21.40
CA LEU A 204 -9.12 -21.30 20.54
C LEU A 204 -9.44 -22.79 20.48
N SER A 205 -8.43 -23.66 20.51
CA SER A 205 -8.61 -25.12 20.53
C SER A 205 -9.28 -25.66 21.81
N LYS A 206 -9.26 -24.88 22.91
CA LYS A 206 -10.03 -25.20 24.13
C LYS A 206 -11.50 -24.79 24.01
N LEU A 207 -11.80 -23.79 23.19
CA LEU A 207 -13.15 -23.24 23.00
C LEU A 207 -13.91 -23.94 21.87
N TYR A 208 -13.20 -24.36 20.83
CA TYR A 208 -13.80 -24.98 19.66
C TYR A 208 -12.99 -26.20 19.23
N GLN A 209 -13.68 -27.29 18.90
CA GLN A 209 -13.09 -28.48 18.29
C GLN A 209 -13.50 -28.54 16.82
N ARG A 210 -12.54 -28.80 15.94
CA ARG A 210 -12.75 -28.88 14.49
C ARG A 210 -13.84 -29.89 14.14
N GLU A 211 -13.81 -31.06 14.78
CA GLU A 211 -14.75 -32.15 14.57
C GLU A 211 -16.18 -31.74 14.95
N GLN A 212 -16.35 -30.98 16.04
CA GLN A 212 -17.65 -30.49 16.46
C GLN A 212 -18.18 -29.39 15.52
N ILE A 213 -17.31 -28.47 15.06
CA ILE A 213 -17.71 -27.45 14.07
C ILE A 213 -18.18 -28.13 12.77
N LEU A 214 -17.44 -29.12 12.27
CA LEU A 214 -17.82 -29.88 11.08
C LEU A 214 -19.17 -30.59 11.28
N LYS A 215 -19.37 -31.25 12.42
CA LYS A 215 -20.62 -31.93 12.76
C LYS A 215 -21.83 -30.99 12.81
N ASP A 216 -21.66 -29.80 13.39
CA ASP A 216 -22.71 -28.78 13.47
C ASP A 216 -23.16 -28.30 12.08
N TYR A 217 -22.27 -28.37 11.07
CA TYR A 217 -22.58 -28.07 9.67
C TYR A 217 -23.06 -29.29 8.86
N GLY A 218 -23.42 -30.38 9.53
CA GLY A 218 -23.98 -31.58 8.92
C GLY A 218 -22.93 -32.49 8.25
N VAL A 219 -21.66 -32.33 8.58
CA VAL A 219 -20.57 -33.16 8.08
C VAL A 219 -20.41 -34.38 8.99
N ILE A 220 -20.80 -35.56 8.50
CA ILE A 220 -20.51 -36.84 9.16
C ILE A 220 -19.42 -37.54 8.34
N LEU A 221 -18.17 -37.48 8.81
CA LEU A 221 -17.12 -38.39 8.36
C LEU A 221 -17.35 -39.76 9.03
N PRO A 222 -17.32 -40.91 8.33
CA PRO A 222 -17.10 -41.11 6.90
C PRO A 222 -18.38 -41.55 6.17
N TYR A 223 -18.77 -40.85 5.10
CA TYR A 223 -19.65 -41.42 4.06
C TYR A 223 -18.78 -41.99 2.92
N PRO A 224 -19.14 -43.15 2.36
CA PRO A 224 -18.38 -43.83 1.31
C PRO A 224 -18.26 -42.94 0.08
N ASP A 225 -17.09 -43.05 -0.56
CA ASP A 225 -16.79 -42.43 -1.84
C ASP A 225 -17.92 -42.74 -2.81
N ILE A 226 -18.57 -41.71 -3.34
CA ILE A 226 -19.34 -41.84 -4.58
C ILE A 226 -18.26 -41.87 -5.67
N PRO A 227 -17.97 -43.03 -6.28
CA PRO A 227 -17.12 -43.06 -7.43
C PRO A 227 -18.00 -42.66 -8.61
N ASP A 228 -17.75 -41.55 -9.29
CA ASP A 228 -18.37 -41.41 -10.61
C ASP A 228 -17.73 -40.37 -11.53
N ALA A 229 -17.00 -40.88 -12.52
CA ALA A 229 -17.35 -40.87 -13.96
C ALA A 229 -18.05 -39.65 -14.58
N SER A 230 -18.03 -38.48 -13.94
CA SER A 230 -18.50 -37.19 -14.49
C SER A 230 -17.37 -36.17 -14.68
N ALA A 231 -16.12 -36.58 -14.38
CA ALA A 231 -14.91 -35.76 -14.45
C ALA A 231 -14.62 -35.15 -15.83
N GLU A 232 -15.33 -35.56 -16.89
CA GLU A 232 -15.10 -35.08 -18.25
C GLU A 232 -15.79 -33.75 -18.61
N LYS A 233 -16.55 -33.10 -17.71
CA LYS A 233 -17.30 -31.86 -18.06
C LYS A 233 -16.99 -30.60 -17.25
N GLU A 234 -16.13 -30.66 -16.23
CA GLU A 234 -15.77 -29.49 -15.42
C GLU A 234 -14.40 -28.95 -15.79
N ILE A 235 -14.29 -27.62 -15.83
CA ILE A 235 -13.03 -26.96 -16.16
C ILE A 235 -12.23 -26.75 -14.87
N PHE A 236 -11.18 -27.54 -14.73
CA PHE A 236 -10.10 -27.34 -13.75
C PHE A 236 -8.84 -26.88 -14.47
N GLY A 237 -7.97 -26.14 -13.77
CA GLY A 237 -6.70 -25.66 -14.34
C GLY A 237 -5.63 -26.74 -14.59
N ARG A 238 -5.92 -28.01 -14.29
CA ARG A 238 -4.96 -29.13 -14.42
C ARG A 238 -4.60 -29.47 -15.87
N GLY A 239 -5.49 -29.17 -16.82
CA GLY A 239 -5.26 -29.39 -18.25
C GLY A 239 -4.42 -28.30 -18.93
N LEU A 240 -4.06 -27.23 -18.21
CA LEU A 240 -3.27 -26.15 -18.77
C LEU A 240 -1.82 -26.60 -19.08
N PRO A 241 -1.12 -25.94 -20.01
CA PRO A 241 0.31 -26.17 -20.20
C PRO A 241 1.09 -25.90 -18.90
N PRO A 242 2.26 -26.53 -18.70
CA PRO A 242 3.15 -26.18 -17.59
C PRO A 242 3.45 -24.67 -17.57
N LYS A 243 3.67 -24.14 -16.36
CA LYS A 243 3.86 -22.71 -16.10
C LYS A 243 2.76 -21.83 -16.70
N THR A 244 1.51 -22.27 -16.58
CA THR A 244 0.35 -21.51 -17.07
C THR A 244 -0.73 -21.45 -16.02
N VAL A 245 -1.16 -20.23 -15.70
CA VAL A 245 -2.22 -19.98 -14.72
C VAL A 245 -3.36 -19.15 -15.31
N VAL A 246 -4.55 -19.28 -14.73
CA VAL A 246 -5.69 -18.41 -14.97
C VAL A 246 -6.00 -17.71 -13.66
N LEU A 247 -6.14 -16.37 -13.69
CA LEU A 247 -6.62 -15.62 -12.54
C LEU A 247 -8.13 -15.53 -12.59
N SER A 248 -8.78 -15.88 -11.48
CA SER A 248 -10.23 -15.76 -11.33
C SER A 248 -10.59 -15.00 -10.06
N PHE A 249 -11.59 -14.13 -10.17
CA PHE A 249 -12.10 -13.30 -9.09
C PHE A 249 -13.60 -13.54 -8.91
N ASP A 250 -14.01 -13.91 -7.70
CA ASP A 250 -15.40 -14.18 -7.35
C ASP A 250 -16.00 -13.00 -6.54
N ASP A 251 -17.33 -12.95 -6.50
CA ASP A 251 -18.19 -12.05 -5.71
C ASP A 251 -18.40 -10.62 -6.20
N GLY A 252 -17.65 -10.17 -7.19
CA GLY A 252 -17.80 -8.84 -7.77
C GLY A 252 -19.12 -8.59 -8.53
N PRO A 253 -19.31 -7.40 -9.10
CA PRO A 253 -18.42 -6.23 -9.00
C PRO A 253 -18.60 -5.44 -7.69
N HIS A 254 -17.50 -5.12 -7.03
CA HIS A 254 -17.40 -4.22 -5.88
C HIS A 254 -17.01 -2.81 -6.33
N ALA A 255 -17.64 -1.78 -5.74
CA ALA A 255 -17.46 -0.38 -6.16
C ALA A 255 -16.02 0.13 -6.00
N SER A 256 -15.30 -0.33 -4.97
CA SER A 256 -13.94 0.14 -4.68
C SER A 256 -12.85 -0.78 -5.23
N TYR A 257 -13.01 -2.10 -5.07
CA TYR A 257 -11.88 -3.03 -5.19
C TYR A 257 -11.76 -3.65 -6.59
N THR A 258 -12.88 -3.94 -7.26
CA THR A 258 -12.88 -4.51 -8.61
C THR A 258 -12.17 -3.60 -9.62
N GLN A 259 -12.34 -2.28 -9.50
CA GLN A 259 -11.64 -1.31 -10.37
C GLN A 259 -10.14 -1.25 -10.09
N GLU A 260 -9.72 -1.36 -8.83
CA GLU A 260 -8.32 -1.41 -8.45
C GLU A 260 -7.65 -2.69 -8.96
N ILE A 261 -8.30 -3.83 -8.81
CA ILE A 261 -7.85 -5.12 -9.37
C ILE A 261 -7.75 -5.03 -10.89
N ALA A 262 -8.75 -4.47 -11.58
CA ALA A 262 -8.70 -4.25 -13.02
C ALA A 262 -7.52 -3.36 -13.45
N ALA A 263 -7.22 -2.31 -12.67
CA ALA A 263 -6.08 -1.44 -12.94
C ALA A 263 -4.74 -2.17 -12.76
N ILE A 264 -4.61 -3.02 -11.73
CA ILE A 264 -3.45 -3.90 -11.50
C ILE A 264 -3.31 -4.88 -12.67
N LEU A 265 -4.37 -5.59 -13.05
CA LEU A 265 -4.34 -6.55 -14.16
C LEU A 265 -3.98 -5.87 -15.49
N LYS A 266 -4.53 -4.69 -15.76
CA LYS A 266 -4.15 -3.86 -16.91
C LYS A 266 -2.67 -3.45 -16.83
N GLN A 267 -2.17 -3.18 -15.63
CA GLN A 267 -0.77 -2.85 -15.40
C GLN A 267 0.16 -3.99 -15.82
N TYR A 268 -0.16 -5.21 -15.40
CA TYR A 268 0.60 -6.40 -15.77
C TYR A 268 0.23 -6.96 -17.15
N ASN A 269 -0.76 -6.36 -17.83
CA ASN A 269 -1.34 -6.86 -19.07
C ASN A 269 -1.80 -8.33 -18.96
N VAL A 270 -2.37 -8.67 -17.82
CA VAL A 270 -2.79 -10.02 -17.45
C VAL A 270 -4.30 -10.17 -17.65
N PRO A 271 -4.76 -11.14 -18.47
CA PRO A 271 -6.17 -11.47 -18.57
C PRO A 271 -6.67 -12.17 -17.31
N ALA A 272 -7.97 -12.04 -17.02
CA ALA A 272 -8.61 -12.67 -15.87
C ALA A 272 -10.08 -12.98 -16.19
N VAL A 273 -10.69 -13.79 -15.32
CA VAL A 273 -12.12 -14.10 -15.34
C VAL A 273 -12.77 -13.55 -14.07
N PHE A 274 -13.85 -12.79 -14.22
CA PHE A 274 -14.63 -12.26 -13.11
C PHE A 274 -15.96 -13.01 -13.04
N PHE A 275 -16.16 -13.77 -11.97
CA PHE A 275 -17.40 -14.47 -11.65
C PHE A 275 -18.28 -13.54 -10.82
N GLU A 276 -19.20 -12.86 -11.49
CA GLU A 276 -20.01 -11.81 -10.89
C GLU A 276 -21.30 -12.35 -10.28
N VAL A 277 -21.65 -11.82 -9.12
CA VAL A 277 -22.91 -12.12 -8.43
C VAL A 277 -23.99 -11.17 -8.95
N GLY A 278 -25.09 -11.73 -9.46
CA GLY A 278 -26.12 -10.96 -10.18
C GLY A 278 -26.69 -9.76 -9.43
N ARG A 279 -26.95 -9.89 -8.12
CA ARG A 279 -27.46 -8.77 -7.30
C ARG A 279 -26.52 -7.57 -7.24
N ASN A 280 -25.21 -7.79 -7.40
CA ASN A 280 -24.21 -6.73 -7.42
C ASN A 280 -24.23 -5.97 -8.74
N VAL A 281 -24.75 -6.59 -9.80
CA VAL A 281 -24.87 -6.02 -11.15
C VAL A 281 -26.21 -5.31 -11.37
N GLY A 282 -27.30 -5.87 -10.85
CA GLY A 282 -28.64 -5.32 -11.05
C GLY A 282 -29.74 -6.23 -10.51
N ASN A 283 -30.96 -6.02 -10.98
CA ASN A 283 -32.09 -6.89 -10.70
C ASN A 283 -32.99 -7.07 -11.94
N ILE A 284 -33.85 -8.09 -11.89
CA ILE A 284 -34.90 -8.32 -12.87
C ILE A 284 -36.21 -7.80 -12.28
N ASP A 285 -36.93 -6.95 -13.01
CA ASP A 285 -38.21 -6.42 -12.56
C ASP A 285 -39.36 -7.44 -12.67
N ALA A 286 -40.55 -7.07 -12.19
CA ALA A 286 -41.72 -7.95 -12.20
C ALA A 286 -42.19 -8.32 -13.62
N GLN A 287 -41.73 -7.60 -14.64
CA GLN A 287 -42.03 -7.84 -16.05
C GLN A 287 -40.94 -8.69 -16.74
N GLY A 288 -39.93 -9.14 -16.00
CA GLY A 288 -38.84 -9.94 -16.54
C GLY A 288 -37.77 -9.13 -17.26
N LYS A 289 -37.75 -7.80 -17.11
CA LYS A 289 -36.78 -6.91 -17.76
C LYS A 289 -35.61 -6.58 -16.84
N GLU A 290 -34.42 -6.49 -17.42
CA GLU A 290 -33.18 -6.20 -16.71
C GLU A 290 -33.10 -4.72 -16.31
N LYS A 291 -32.74 -4.48 -15.06
CA LYS A 291 -32.41 -3.15 -14.54
C LYS A 291 -31.03 -3.17 -13.90
N LEU A 292 -30.07 -2.66 -14.65
CA LEU A 292 -28.67 -2.55 -14.22
C LEU A 292 -28.50 -1.44 -13.18
N ASN A 293 -27.62 -1.67 -12.20
CA ASN A 293 -27.24 -0.67 -11.20
C ASN A 293 -25.91 0.02 -11.61
N LYS A 294 -25.37 0.90 -10.76
CA LYS A 294 -24.12 1.63 -11.05
C LYS A 294 -22.88 0.73 -11.16
N ASN A 295 -22.85 -0.40 -10.48
CA ASN A 295 -21.70 -1.31 -10.54
C ASN A 295 -21.65 -2.07 -11.88
N ALA A 296 -22.75 -2.14 -12.64
CA ALA A 296 -22.73 -2.69 -13.99
C ALA A 296 -21.78 -1.96 -14.95
N ASP A 297 -21.48 -0.67 -14.70
CA ASP A 297 -20.51 0.08 -15.48
C ASP A 297 -19.06 -0.41 -15.22
N ILE A 298 -18.80 -1.01 -14.06
CA ILE A 298 -17.54 -1.69 -13.74
C ILE A 298 -17.41 -2.94 -14.61
N SER A 299 -18.45 -3.78 -14.64
CA SER A 299 -18.49 -4.98 -15.49
C SER A 299 -18.28 -4.65 -16.98
N LYS A 300 -18.94 -3.60 -17.49
CA LYS A 300 -18.70 -3.10 -18.86
C LYS A 300 -17.23 -2.72 -19.09
N SER A 301 -16.62 -2.05 -18.11
CA SER A 301 -15.22 -1.63 -18.17
C SER A 301 -14.26 -2.83 -18.15
N LEU A 302 -14.54 -3.84 -17.32
CA LEU A 302 -13.78 -5.10 -17.29
C LEU A 302 -13.81 -5.80 -18.64
N LYS A 303 -15.00 -5.88 -19.27
CA LYS A 303 -15.14 -6.47 -20.61
C LYS A 303 -14.38 -5.67 -21.66
N ALA A 304 -14.49 -4.35 -21.64
CA ALA A 304 -13.75 -3.47 -22.56
C ALA A 304 -12.23 -3.58 -22.40
N ALA A 305 -11.75 -3.90 -21.19
CA ALA A 305 -10.34 -4.17 -20.90
C ALA A 305 -9.87 -5.57 -21.35
N GLY A 306 -10.76 -6.41 -21.88
CA GLY A 306 -10.43 -7.74 -22.40
C GLY A 306 -10.52 -8.88 -21.37
N HIS A 307 -11.13 -8.63 -20.21
CA HIS A 307 -11.42 -9.67 -19.23
C HIS A 307 -12.70 -10.43 -19.59
N ALA A 308 -12.84 -11.66 -19.09
CA ALA A 308 -14.04 -12.46 -19.27
C ALA A 308 -15.00 -12.25 -18.10
N LEU A 309 -16.26 -11.94 -18.40
CA LEU A 309 -17.34 -11.92 -17.42
C LEU A 309 -18.02 -13.29 -17.37
N ALA A 310 -18.24 -13.81 -16.18
CA ALA A 310 -18.79 -15.13 -15.89
C ALA A 310 -19.84 -15.06 -14.77
N ASN A 311 -20.67 -16.10 -14.66
CA ASN A 311 -21.82 -16.11 -13.77
C ASN A 311 -21.49 -16.79 -12.42
N HIS A 312 -21.82 -16.11 -11.31
CA HIS A 312 -21.62 -16.63 -9.94
C HIS A 312 -22.91 -16.70 -9.10
N SER A 313 -24.01 -17.09 -9.73
CA SER A 313 -25.36 -17.04 -9.17
C SER A 313 -25.85 -15.62 -8.85
N TYR A 314 -27.09 -15.48 -8.40
CA TYR A 314 -27.73 -14.17 -8.21
C TYR A 314 -27.48 -13.62 -6.81
N SER A 315 -27.61 -14.46 -5.79
CA SER A 315 -27.50 -14.05 -4.39
C SER A 315 -26.32 -14.65 -3.62
N HIS A 316 -25.49 -15.47 -4.29
CA HIS A 316 -24.43 -16.27 -3.67
C HIS A 316 -24.99 -17.34 -2.69
N ALA A 317 -26.17 -17.90 -3.01
CA ALA A 317 -26.79 -18.97 -2.24
C ALA A 317 -26.01 -20.30 -2.33
N LEU A 318 -26.13 -21.15 -1.31
CA LEU A 318 -25.56 -22.50 -1.31
C LEU A 318 -26.36 -23.43 -2.23
N LEU A 319 -26.07 -23.37 -3.54
CA LEU A 319 -26.88 -24.01 -4.58
C LEU A 319 -26.98 -25.54 -4.49
N SER A 320 -26.07 -26.21 -3.78
CA SER A 320 -26.20 -27.65 -3.51
C SER A 320 -27.46 -28.01 -2.72
N LYS A 321 -28.04 -27.05 -1.98
CA LYS A 321 -29.28 -27.22 -1.21
C LYS A 321 -30.52 -26.63 -1.90
N GLU A 322 -30.36 -25.97 -3.04
CA GLU A 322 -31.46 -25.41 -3.81
C GLU A 322 -31.94 -26.39 -4.89
N SER A 323 -33.20 -26.25 -5.30
CA SER A 323 -33.82 -27.06 -6.37
C SER A 323 -34.93 -26.28 -7.07
N GLY A 324 -35.40 -26.77 -8.22
CA GLY A 324 -36.58 -26.21 -8.89
C GLY A 324 -36.42 -24.77 -9.34
N ASP A 325 -37.43 -23.93 -9.06
CA ASP A 325 -37.48 -22.55 -9.56
C ASP A 325 -36.45 -21.63 -8.90
N ASN A 326 -36.09 -21.87 -7.63
CA ASN A 326 -35.07 -21.09 -6.94
C ASN A 326 -33.70 -21.27 -7.59
N LEU A 327 -33.32 -22.52 -7.87
CA LEU A 327 -32.07 -22.85 -8.55
C LEU A 327 -32.04 -22.27 -9.99
N ARG A 328 -33.18 -22.34 -10.69
CA ARG A 328 -33.34 -21.71 -12.01
C ARG A 328 -33.18 -20.19 -11.96
N ALA A 329 -33.77 -19.53 -10.97
CA ALA A 329 -33.69 -18.10 -10.80
C ALA A 329 -32.25 -17.66 -10.49
N GLU A 330 -31.57 -18.33 -9.55
CA GLU A 330 -30.20 -18.04 -9.16
C GLU A 330 -29.23 -18.05 -10.35
N ILE A 331 -29.34 -19.04 -11.24
CA ILE A 331 -28.46 -19.15 -12.41
C ILE A 331 -28.95 -18.25 -13.55
N GLY A 332 -30.25 -18.26 -13.84
CA GLY A 332 -30.85 -17.62 -15.01
C GLY A 332 -30.88 -16.09 -14.92
N GLN A 333 -31.19 -15.52 -13.75
CA GLN A 333 -31.26 -14.05 -13.60
C GLN A 333 -29.89 -13.41 -13.79
N THR A 334 -28.83 -13.99 -13.23
CA THR A 334 -27.46 -13.49 -13.42
C THR A 334 -27.02 -13.64 -14.86
N ASP A 335 -27.36 -14.74 -15.55
CA ASP A 335 -27.07 -14.88 -16.98
C ASP A 335 -27.75 -13.77 -17.80
N GLN A 336 -29.02 -13.49 -17.51
CA GLN A 336 -29.78 -12.44 -18.17
C GLN A 336 -29.15 -11.05 -17.96
N LEU A 337 -28.78 -10.71 -16.70
CA LEU A 337 -28.11 -9.45 -16.37
C LEU A 337 -26.76 -9.31 -17.08
N LEU A 338 -25.95 -10.37 -17.11
CA LEU A 338 -24.65 -10.36 -17.79
C LEU A 338 -24.79 -10.25 -19.31
N LYS A 339 -25.81 -10.86 -19.92
CA LYS A 339 -26.13 -10.70 -21.35
C LYS A 339 -26.54 -9.27 -21.70
N ALA A 340 -27.23 -8.57 -20.80
CA ALA A 340 -27.58 -7.17 -20.98
C ALA A 340 -26.33 -6.24 -20.94
N ILE A 341 -25.25 -6.66 -20.30
CA ILE A 341 -23.96 -5.96 -20.27
C ILE A 341 -23.12 -6.29 -21.51
N ASP A 342 -22.99 -7.58 -21.79
CA ASP A 342 -22.22 -8.11 -22.91
C ASP A 342 -22.97 -9.29 -23.53
N PRO A 343 -23.59 -9.12 -24.71
CA PRO A 343 -24.22 -10.22 -25.42
C PRO A 343 -23.26 -11.39 -25.73
N GLY A 344 -21.94 -11.12 -25.75
CA GLY A 344 -20.86 -12.09 -25.93
C GLY A 344 -20.19 -12.53 -24.61
N ARG A 345 -20.90 -12.44 -23.47
CA ARG A 345 -20.37 -12.87 -22.16
C ARG A 345 -19.95 -14.34 -22.18
N SER A 346 -18.97 -14.72 -21.36
CA SER A 346 -18.43 -16.08 -21.39
C SER A 346 -19.48 -17.10 -20.91
N PRO A 347 -19.58 -18.32 -21.49
CA PRO A 347 -20.51 -19.35 -21.04
C PRO A 347 -20.01 -20.04 -19.76
N LEU A 348 -19.26 -19.34 -18.92
CA LEU A 348 -18.66 -19.87 -17.70
C LEU A 348 -19.59 -19.62 -16.52
N PHE A 349 -19.62 -20.59 -15.60
CA PHE A 349 -20.35 -20.54 -14.35
C PHE A 349 -19.49 -21.15 -13.24
N ARG A 350 -19.52 -20.55 -12.06
CA ARG A 350 -18.91 -21.13 -10.85
C ARG A 350 -19.96 -21.22 -9.76
N PHE A 351 -20.10 -22.40 -9.18
CA PHE A 351 -20.98 -22.59 -8.03
C PHE A 351 -20.40 -21.85 -6.82
N PRO A 352 -21.20 -21.03 -6.11
CA PRO A 352 -20.84 -20.54 -4.79
C PRO A 352 -20.30 -21.67 -3.90
N TYR A 353 -19.24 -21.41 -3.14
CA TYR A 353 -18.55 -22.38 -2.26
C TYR A 353 -17.99 -23.62 -2.97
N GLY A 354 -18.02 -23.68 -4.31
CA GLY A 354 -17.77 -24.90 -5.08
C GLY A 354 -18.82 -26.00 -4.88
N ALA A 355 -19.95 -25.68 -4.21
CA ALA A 355 -20.93 -26.65 -3.75
C ALA A 355 -22.08 -26.80 -4.76
N LYS A 356 -22.29 -28.03 -5.24
CA LYS A 356 -23.22 -28.35 -6.34
C LYS A 356 -24.08 -29.57 -6.04
N ASN A 357 -25.14 -29.73 -6.84
CA ASN A 357 -25.97 -30.93 -6.90
C ASN A 357 -26.18 -31.34 -8.37
N LYS A 358 -26.80 -32.52 -8.59
CA LYS A 358 -27.03 -33.07 -9.93
C LYS A 358 -27.91 -32.16 -10.79
N GLU A 359 -28.99 -31.63 -10.21
CA GLU A 359 -29.94 -30.74 -10.90
C GLU A 359 -29.25 -29.46 -11.41
N GLY A 360 -28.37 -28.86 -10.61
CA GLY A 360 -27.60 -27.68 -10.99
C GLY A 360 -26.69 -27.95 -12.19
N MET A 361 -25.98 -29.07 -12.19
CA MET A 361 -25.12 -29.46 -13.32
C MET A 361 -25.91 -29.71 -14.61
N GLU A 362 -27.08 -30.35 -14.52
CA GLU A 362 -27.98 -30.54 -15.66
C GLU A 362 -28.54 -29.20 -16.17
N LEU A 363 -28.88 -28.28 -15.27
CA LEU A 363 -29.35 -26.95 -15.61
C LEU A 363 -28.27 -26.13 -16.32
N LEU A 364 -27.01 -26.17 -15.87
CA LEU A 364 -25.90 -25.54 -16.59
C LEU A 364 -25.81 -26.07 -18.02
N SER A 365 -25.87 -27.39 -18.21
CA SER A 365 -25.84 -27.99 -19.54
C SER A 365 -27.00 -27.54 -20.43
N LYS A 366 -28.21 -27.37 -19.88
CA LYS A 366 -29.39 -26.86 -20.61
C LYS A 366 -29.24 -25.39 -21.00
N LEU A 367 -28.60 -24.58 -20.15
CA LEU A 367 -28.35 -23.16 -20.39
C LEU A 367 -27.09 -22.90 -21.23
N GLY A 368 -26.38 -23.96 -21.67
CA GLY A 368 -25.12 -23.84 -22.40
C GLY A 368 -23.97 -23.29 -21.55
N LEU A 369 -24.08 -23.40 -20.22
CA LEU A 369 -23.08 -22.97 -19.25
C LEU A 369 -22.13 -24.11 -18.88
N ARG A 370 -20.88 -23.76 -18.56
CA ARG A 370 -19.83 -24.69 -18.14
C ARG A 370 -19.34 -24.37 -16.73
N SER A 371 -19.31 -25.41 -15.88
CA SER A 371 -18.80 -25.33 -14.51
C SER A 371 -17.29 -25.13 -14.51
N VAL A 372 -16.81 -24.08 -13.85
CA VAL A 372 -15.40 -23.76 -13.64
C VAL A 372 -15.06 -23.82 -12.16
N MET A 373 -14.04 -24.61 -11.81
CA MET A 373 -13.54 -24.75 -10.45
C MET A 373 -12.16 -24.11 -10.32
N TRP A 374 -11.44 -24.39 -9.23
CA TRP A 374 -10.06 -23.98 -9.00
C TRP A 374 -9.26 -25.15 -8.43
N ASN A 375 -7.94 -25.10 -8.58
CA ASN A 375 -7.00 -26.02 -7.92
C ASN A 375 -6.00 -25.29 -7.03
N ILE A 376 -6.00 -23.96 -7.06
CA ILE A 376 -5.15 -23.09 -6.24
C ILE A 376 -6.08 -22.08 -5.57
N ASP A 377 -6.18 -22.15 -4.26
CA ASP A 377 -7.04 -21.27 -3.46
C ASP A 377 -6.18 -20.28 -2.68
N SER A 378 -6.44 -18.99 -2.85
CA SER A 378 -5.72 -17.96 -2.11
C SER A 378 -6.10 -17.92 -0.64
N LEU A 379 -7.31 -18.41 -0.30
CA LEU A 379 -7.95 -18.23 1.00
C LEU A 379 -7.95 -16.76 1.45
N ASP A 380 -7.95 -15.84 0.49
CA ASP A 380 -8.00 -14.40 0.75
C ASP A 380 -9.26 -14.02 1.52
N TRP A 381 -10.37 -14.75 1.42
CA TRP A 381 -11.56 -14.54 2.27
C TRP A 381 -11.32 -14.83 3.77
N ALA A 382 -10.42 -15.75 4.11
CA ALA A 382 -10.18 -16.19 5.49
C ALA A 382 -8.93 -15.58 6.13
N ASP A 383 -7.91 -15.35 5.31
CA ASP A 383 -6.60 -14.90 5.76
C ASP A 383 -6.54 -13.37 5.75
N PRO A 384 -6.42 -12.69 6.91
CA PRO A 384 -6.39 -11.24 6.95
C PRO A 384 -5.05 -10.66 6.49
N VAL A 385 -3.99 -11.47 6.36
CA VAL A 385 -2.61 -10.99 6.13
C VAL A 385 -2.22 -11.12 4.65
N PRO A 386 -1.99 -10.01 3.92
CA PRO A 386 -1.65 -10.05 2.49
C PRO A 386 -0.43 -10.91 2.16
N ASN A 387 0.66 -10.83 2.96
CA ASN A 387 1.87 -11.62 2.72
C ASN A 387 1.63 -13.14 2.86
N SER A 388 0.81 -13.55 3.81
CA SER A 388 0.44 -14.96 4.00
C SER A 388 -0.37 -15.49 2.81
N ILE A 389 -1.26 -14.66 2.23
CA ILE A 389 -1.94 -14.97 0.96
C ILE A 389 -0.92 -15.16 -0.17
N VAL A 390 0.05 -14.25 -0.30
CA VAL A 390 1.10 -14.32 -1.33
C VAL A 390 1.89 -15.62 -1.22
N GLU A 391 2.41 -15.94 -0.03
CA GLU A 391 3.19 -17.16 0.20
C GLU A 391 2.38 -18.42 -0.10
N ARG A 392 1.12 -18.49 0.33
CA ARG A 392 0.23 -19.63 0.06
C ARG A 392 0.00 -19.83 -1.43
N VAL A 393 -0.35 -18.77 -2.14
CA VAL A 393 -0.62 -18.82 -3.58
C VAL A 393 0.64 -19.27 -4.31
N LEU A 394 1.78 -18.65 -4.04
CA LEU A 394 3.04 -18.97 -4.71
C LEU A 394 3.50 -20.39 -4.44
N SER A 395 3.42 -20.85 -3.18
CA SER A 395 3.76 -22.24 -2.81
C SER A 395 2.84 -23.25 -3.51
N SER A 396 1.55 -22.94 -3.61
CA SER A 396 0.58 -23.80 -4.30
C SER A 396 0.81 -23.81 -5.81
N VAL A 397 1.11 -22.66 -6.41
CA VAL A 397 1.47 -22.56 -7.83
C VAL A 397 2.76 -23.30 -8.13
N GLU A 398 3.79 -23.18 -7.29
CA GLU A 398 5.05 -23.92 -7.43
C GLU A 398 4.82 -25.43 -7.34
N LYS A 399 3.92 -25.89 -6.47
CA LYS A 399 3.57 -27.31 -6.38
C LYS A 399 2.79 -27.80 -7.60
N GLU A 400 1.75 -27.07 -8.01
CA GLU A 400 0.83 -27.49 -9.07
C GLU A 400 1.41 -27.23 -10.47
N GLN A 401 2.37 -26.31 -10.60
CA GLN A 401 3.01 -25.80 -11.83
C GLN A 401 2.04 -25.18 -12.85
N ARG A 402 0.73 -25.25 -12.62
CA ARG A 402 -0.34 -24.75 -13.48
C ARG A 402 -1.67 -24.76 -12.73
N GLY A 403 -2.61 -23.90 -13.11
CA GLY A 403 -3.90 -23.93 -12.44
C GLY A 403 -4.82 -22.75 -12.69
N ILE A 404 -6.00 -22.81 -12.09
CA ILE A 404 -6.89 -21.66 -11.92
C ILE A 404 -6.73 -21.22 -10.46
N ILE A 405 -6.32 -19.97 -10.27
CA ILE A 405 -6.15 -19.34 -8.96
C ILE A 405 -7.46 -18.62 -8.60
N LEU A 406 -8.01 -18.95 -7.44
CA LEU A 406 -9.18 -18.28 -6.88
C LEU A 406 -8.78 -17.11 -5.98
N PHE A 407 -9.31 -15.93 -6.29
CA PHE A 407 -9.32 -14.73 -5.47
C PHE A 407 -10.76 -14.18 -5.38
N HIS A 408 -10.98 -13.20 -4.52
CA HIS A 408 -12.23 -12.45 -4.41
C HIS A 408 -11.96 -10.95 -4.61
N ASP A 409 -12.75 -10.27 -5.45
CA ASP A 409 -12.58 -8.83 -5.75
C ASP A 409 -13.41 -7.92 -4.84
N ILE A 410 -13.85 -8.44 -3.69
CA ILE A 410 -14.55 -7.74 -2.62
C ILE A 410 -13.65 -7.43 -1.40
N HIS A 411 -12.34 -7.68 -1.51
CA HIS A 411 -11.40 -7.60 -0.38
C HIS A 411 -10.18 -6.71 -0.65
N GLU A 412 -9.88 -5.80 0.28
CA GLU A 412 -8.69 -4.93 0.23
C GLU A 412 -7.37 -5.74 0.26
N ARG A 413 -7.32 -6.83 1.04
CA ARG A 413 -6.14 -7.69 1.14
C ARG A 413 -5.79 -8.38 -0.18
N THR A 414 -6.78 -8.67 -1.02
CA THR A 414 -6.55 -9.15 -2.39
C THR A 414 -5.89 -8.08 -3.25
N VAL A 415 -6.33 -6.82 -3.13
CA VAL A 415 -5.71 -5.68 -3.83
C VAL A 415 -4.23 -5.52 -3.43
N LYS A 416 -3.91 -5.70 -2.15
CA LYS A 416 -2.54 -5.63 -1.63
C LYS A 416 -1.67 -6.83 -2.04
N ALA A 417 -2.23 -8.04 -2.04
CA ALA A 417 -1.49 -9.27 -2.35
C ALA A 417 -1.26 -9.48 -3.85
N LEU A 418 -2.20 -9.06 -4.70
CA LEU A 418 -2.19 -9.37 -6.13
C LEU A 418 -0.92 -8.89 -6.88
N PRO A 419 -0.40 -7.66 -6.67
CA PRO A 419 0.84 -7.23 -7.33
C PRO A 419 2.03 -8.12 -7.00
N LEU A 420 2.19 -8.51 -5.73
CA LEU A 420 3.29 -9.36 -5.27
C LEU A 420 3.21 -10.77 -5.87
N VAL A 421 2.01 -11.34 -5.95
CA VAL A 421 1.77 -12.62 -6.64
C VAL A 421 2.14 -12.50 -8.12
N LEU A 422 1.66 -11.46 -8.80
CA LEU A 422 1.92 -11.24 -10.23
C LEU A 422 3.41 -11.05 -10.51
N ASP A 423 4.09 -10.21 -9.74
CA ASP A 423 5.53 -9.96 -9.85
C ASP A 423 6.32 -11.27 -9.79
N LYS A 424 6.04 -12.11 -8.79
CA LYS A 424 6.76 -13.36 -8.60
C LYS A 424 6.41 -14.41 -9.66
N LEU A 425 5.13 -14.57 -10.02
CA LEU A 425 4.73 -15.51 -11.07
C LEU A 425 5.34 -15.15 -12.43
N ILE A 426 5.36 -13.86 -12.78
CA ILE A 426 6.02 -13.37 -14.01
C ILE A 426 7.52 -13.63 -13.95
N ALA A 427 8.17 -13.31 -12.82
CA ALA A 427 9.60 -13.54 -12.63
C ALA A 427 9.97 -15.04 -12.74
N ASP A 428 9.09 -15.93 -12.29
CA ASP A 428 9.29 -17.38 -12.36
C ASP A 428 8.90 -17.98 -13.73
N GLY A 429 8.47 -17.14 -14.67
CA GLY A 429 8.17 -17.49 -16.05
C GLY A 429 6.78 -18.10 -16.27
N TYR A 430 5.83 -17.83 -15.37
CA TYR A 430 4.44 -18.24 -15.57
C TYR A 430 3.74 -17.37 -16.62
N ARG A 431 2.90 -18.01 -17.42
CA ARG A 431 2.06 -17.37 -18.44
C ARG A 431 0.61 -17.33 -17.95
N PHE A 432 -0.14 -16.34 -18.43
CA PHE A 432 -1.54 -16.16 -18.05
C PHE A 432 -2.45 -16.50 -19.22
N ALA A 433 -3.35 -17.46 -19.02
CA ALA A 433 -4.31 -17.87 -20.04
C ALA A 433 -5.57 -16.99 -20.00
N ALA A 434 -6.03 -16.55 -21.18
CA ALA A 434 -7.27 -15.83 -21.36
C ALA A 434 -8.37 -16.78 -21.84
N TRP A 435 -9.63 -16.42 -21.56
CA TRP A 435 -10.76 -17.06 -22.20
C TRP A 435 -10.91 -16.56 -23.65
N ASP A 436 -10.81 -17.46 -24.64
CA ASP A 436 -10.91 -17.10 -26.06
C ASP A 436 -12.34 -17.23 -26.64
N GLY A 437 -13.31 -17.61 -25.82
CA GLY A 437 -14.68 -17.94 -26.21
C GLY A 437 -14.98 -19.43 -26.14
N SER A 438 -13.96 -20.28 -26.30
CA SER A 438 -14.08 -21.74 -26.35
C SER A 438 -13.30 -22.43 -25.23
N GLU A 439 -12.07 -22.02 -24.97
CA GLU A 439 -11.17 -22.61 -23.98
C GLU A 439 -10.19 -21.58 -23.41
N PHE A 440 -9.45 -21.96 -22.37
CA PHE A 440 -8.38 -21.12 -21.82
C PHE A 440 -7.12 -21.29 -22.67
N LYS A 441 -6.74 -20.25 -23.40
CA LYS A 441 -5.53 -20.23 -24.22
C LYS A 441 -4.57 -19.15 -23.76
N VAL A 442 -3.28 -19.47 -23.82
CA VAL A 442 -2.22 -18.46 -23.80
C VAL A 442 -2.21 -17.81 -25.19
N GLY A 443 -2.32 -16.47 -25.26
CA GLY A 443 -2.21 -15.76 -26.53
C GLY A 443 -0.84 -16.02 -27.22
N LYS A 444 -0.73 -15.73 -28.53
CA LYS A 444 0.57 -15.73 -29.25
C LYS A 444 1.62 -14.98 -28.42
N GLU A 445 2.87 -15.49 -28.41
CA GLU A 445 4.02 -14.83 -27.77
C GLU A 445 3.95 -13.33 -28.03
N ARG A 446 3.55 -12.60 -26.98
CA ARG A 446 3.53 -11.15 -27.04
C ARG A 446 4.98 -10.71 -27.04
N GLN A 447 5.33 -9.86 -28.02
CA GLN A 447 6.39 -8.87 -27.79
C GLN A 447 6.19 -8.33 -26.38
N ALA A 448 7.23 -8.40 -25.54
CA ALA A 448 7.19 -8.01 -24.15
C ALA A 448 6.29 -6.78 -24.00
N ALA A 449 5.14 -6.97 -23.33
CA ALA A 449 4.29 -5.85 -22.99
C ALA A 449 5.17 -4.84 -22.23
N PRO A 450 4.96 -3.52 -22.37
CA PRO A 450 5.72 -2.56 -21.59
C PRO A 450 5.48 -2.88 -20.12
N GLU A 451 6.50 -3.46 -19.49
CA GLU A 451 6.41 -3.97 -18.14
C GLU A 451 6.26 -2.81 -17.18
N LYS A 452 5.08 -2.70 -16.57
CA LYS A 452 4.85 -1.76 -15.48
C LYS A 452 5.45 -2.33 -14.19
N VAL A 453 6.74 -2.05 -14.05
CA VAL A 453 7.37 -1.41 -12.90
C VAL A 453 6.53 -1.41 -11.61
N SER A 454 6.65 -2.48 -10.84
CA SER A 454 6.71 -2.40 -9.38
C SER A 454 8.17 -2.03 -9.05
N LEU A 455 8.45 -0.76 -8.81
CA LEU A 455 9.71 -0.32 -8.20
C LEU A 455 9.43 -0.04 -6.72
N GLY A 456 8.85 -1.01 -6.01
CA GLY A 456 9.09 -1.06 -4.57
C GLY A 456 10.59 -1.26 -4.40
N SER A 457 11.28 -0.28 -3.82
CA SER A 457 12.67 -0.51 -3.46
C SER A 457 12.66 -1.49 -2.29
N ASP A 458 12.76 -2.79 -2.58
CA ASP A 458 12.86 -3.90 -1.62
C ASP A 458 14.17 -3.80 -0.83
N TYR A 459 14.41 -2.65 -0.19
CA TYR A 459 15.53 -2.45 0.71
C TYR A 459 15.13 -2.91 2.09
N GLN A 460 15.91 -3.82 2.64
CA GLN A 460 15.69 -4.26 4.01
C GLN A 460 16.01 -3.14 5.00
N ASP A 461 17.19 -2.53 4.88
CA ASP A 461 17.58 -1.35 5.66
C ASP A 461 18.24 -0.27 4.78
N SER A 462 18.17 0.98 5.28
CA SER A 462 18.78 2.16 4.66
C SER A 462 19.83 2.77 5.57
N TRP A 463 21.08 2.73 5.13
CA TRP A 463 22.24 3.24 5.87
C TRP A 463 22.80 4.48 5.19
N ALA A 464 23.34 5.40 5.97
CA ALA A 464 24.07 6.53 5.40
C ALA A 464 25.31 6.92 6.20
N VAL A 465 26.32 7.44 5.49
CA VAL A 465 27.49 8.13 6.05
C VAL A 465 27.51 9.53 5.48
N VAL A 466 27.38 10.54 6.34
CA VAL A 466 27.23 11.93 5.95
C VAL A 466 28.33 12.75 6.62
N ILE A 467 29.24 13.30 5.83
CA ILE A 467 30.46 13.95 6.30
C ILE A 467 30.47 15.40 5.82
N GLY A 468 30.71 16.33 6.74
CA GLY A 468 30.83 17.77 6.43
C GLY A 468 31.98 18.42 7.20
N ILE A 469 32.87 19.12 6.52
CA ILE A 469 34.07 19.70 7.14
C ILE A 469 34.22 21.17 6.76
N ASN A 470 34.02 22.06 7.74
CA ASN A 470 34.27 23.50 7.62
C ASN A 470 35.65 23.87 8.19
N ASP A 471 35.91 23.39 9.40
CA ASP A 471 37.03 23.84 10.24
C ASP A 471 38.29 23.00 10.02
N TYR A 472 38.88 23.13 8.83
CA TYR A 472 40.17 22.53 8.53
C TYR A 472 41.30 23.17 9.33
N GLN A 473 42.24 22.34 9.82
CA GLN A 473 43.40 22.81 10.58
C GLN A 473 44.51 23.34 9.66
N LYS A 474 44.72 22.67 8.52
CA LYS A 474 45.84 22.92 7.58
C LYS A 474 45.39 23.30 6.17
N TRP A 475 44.08 23.27 5.92
CA TRP A 475 43.46 23.65 4.66
C TRP A 475 42.61 24.91 4.85
N PRO A 476 42.28 25.65 3.77
CA PRO A 476 41.36 26.78 3.85
C PRO A 476 40.03 26.35 4.46
N LYS A 477 39.47 27.16 5.36
CA LYS A 477 38.16 26.88 5.94
C LYS A 477 37.05 27.01 4.90
N LEU A 478 36.04 26.15 5.01
CA LEU A 478 34.80 26.25 4.24
C LEU A 478 33.68 26.83 5.13
N GLN A 479 32.67 27.39 4.50
CA GLN A 479 31.54 28.03 5.18
C GLN A 479 30.36 27.06 5.34
N TYR A 480 30.03 26.27 4.30
CA TYR A 480 28.73 25.59 4.24
C TYR A 480 28.77 24.06 4.33
N ALA A 481 29.93 23.41 4.27
CA ALA A 481 30.03 21.94 4.21
C ALA A 481 29.35 21.19 5.38
N VAL A 482 29.41 21.71 6.61
CA VAL A 482 28.68 21.12 7.76
C VAL A 482 27.17 21.32 7.63
N GLN A 483 26.73 22.46 7.11
CA GLN A 483 25.32 22.74 6.88
C GLN A 483 24.75 21.88 5.74
N ASP A 484 25.51 21.71 4.67
CA ASP A 484 25.24 20.80 3.56
C ASP A 484 25.03 19.36 4.04
N ALA A 485 25.96 18.85 4.86
CA ALA A 485 25.86 17.53 5.48
C ALA A 485 24.59 17.40 6.34
N ASN A 486 24.28 18.39 7.19
CA ASN A 486 23.07 18.35 8.03
C ASN A 486 21.78 18.35 7.21
N ALA A 487 21.68 19.17 6.15
CA ALA A 487 20.48 19.21 5.31
C ALA A 487 20.25 17.89 4.55
N ILE A 488 21.32 17.26 4.06
CA ILE A 488 21.24 15.93 3.44
C ILE A 488 20.81 14.88 4.45
N ARG A 489 21.42 14.85 5.65
CA ARG A 489 21.03 13.95 6.76
C ARG A 489 19.54 14.06 7.06
N ASP A 490 19.05 15.28 7.25
CA ASP A 490 17.66 15.54 7.62
C ASP A 490 16.70 15.15 6.49
N THR A 491 17.10 15.35 5.23
CA THR A 491 16.33 14.91 4.06
C THR A 491 16.24 13.38 3.99
N LEU A 492 17.34 12.66 4.20
CA LEU A 492 17.36 11.18 4.20
C LEU A 492 16.44 10.60 5.28
N ILE A 493 16.49 11.16 6.50
CA ILE A 493 15.66 10.70 7.63
C ILE A 493 14.19 11.03 7.40
N ASN A 494 13.89 12.31 7.16
CA ASN A 494 12.52 12.80 7.19
C ASN A 494 11.72 12.43 5.93
N ARG A 495 12.38 12.34 4.77
CA ARG A 495 11.72 12.10 3.47
C ARG A 495 11.86 10.66 3.00
N PHE A 496 13.06 10.09 3.12
CA PHE A 496 13.38 8.78 2.54
C PHE A 496 13.40 7.64 3.55
N GLY A 497 13.11 7.93 4.83
CA GLY A 497 12.90 6.93 5.87
C GLY A 497 14.16 6.22 6.35
N PHE A 498 15.31 6.87 6.27
CA PHE A 498 16.53 6.34 6.87
C PHE A 498 16.39 6.41 8.40
N ALA A 499 16.61 5.26 9.07
CA ALA A 499 16.54 5.20 10.51
C ALA A 499 17.66 6.05 11.12
N ARG A 500 17.36 6.87 12.15
CA ARG A 500 18.31 7.84 12.71
C ARG A 500 19.59 7.17 13.20
N GLU A 501 19.47 6.00 13.79
CA GLU A 501 20.56 5.16 14.30
C GLU A 501 21.41 4.51 13.19
N LYS A 502 20.95 4.54 11.93
CA LYS A 502 21.67 4.04 10.74
C LYS A 502 22.24 5.16 9.87
N VAL A 503 22.14 6.42 10.33
CA VAL A 503 22.73 7.59 9.67
C VAL A 503 23.91 8.10 10.49
N ILE A 504 25.11 7.75 10.07
CA ILE A 504 26.37 8.14 10.70
C ILE A 504 26.73 9.53 10.20
N THR A 505 26.90 10.48 11.11
CA THR A 505 27.31 11.86 10.78
C THR A 505 28.67 12.16 11.39
N LEU A 506 29.61 12.68 10.58
CA LEU A 506 30.91 13.14 11.06
C LEU A 506 31.11 14.60 10.66
N SER A 507 31.40 15.47 11.63
CA SER A 507 31.54 16.89 11.39
C SER A 507 32.85 17.47 11.93
N ASN A 508 33.48 18.37 11.17
CA ASN A 508 34.68 19.11 11.61
C ASN A 508 35.74 18.21 12.27
N ALA A 509 36.05 18.45 13.55
CA ALA A 509 37.08 17.74 14.32
C ALA A 509 36.83 16.23 14.43
N GLU A 510 35.58 15.77 14.24
CA GLU A 510 35.24 14.34 14.24
C GLU A 510 35.61 13.66 12.92
N ALA A 511 35.67 14.42 11.81
CA ALA A 511 35.90 13.92 10.46
C ALA A 511 37.40 13.71 10.17
N THR A 512 38.08 13.01 11.07
CA THR A 512 39.48 12.58 10.89
C THR A 512 39.57 11.42 9.91
N ARG A 513 40.75 11.19 9.31
CA ARG A 513 40.98 10.06 8.42
C ARG A 513 40.55 8.73 9.06
N ASN A 514 40.94 8.53 10.32
CA ASN A 514 40.65 7.30 11.05
C ASN A 514 39.14 7.12 11.31
N HIS A 515 38.43 8.17 11.73
CA HIS A 515 36.99 8.08 11.96
C HIS A 515 36.19 7.89 10.68
N ILE A 516 36.60 8.52 9.58
CA ILE A 516 35.95 8.32 8.27
C ILE A 516 36.12 6.86 7.82
N LEU A 517 37.33 6.31 7.90
CA LEU A 517 37.56 4.90 7.54
C LEU A 517 36.85 3.93 8.51
N ALA A 518 36.81 4.24 9.81
CA ALA A 518 36.08 3.45 10.80
C ALA A 518 34.56 3.47 10.55
N ALA A 519 33.99 4.58 10.09
CA ALA A 519 32.59 4.63 9.67
C ALA A 519 32.32 3.64 8.52
N PHE A 520 33.24 3.52 7.56
CA PHE A 520 33.12 2.57 6.44
C PHE A 520 33.41 1.11 6.82
N HIS A 521 34.34 0.85 7.74
CA HIS A 521 34.80 -0.51 8.05
C HIS A 521 34.18 -1.12 9.31
N ASP A 522 33.94 -0.34 10.37
CA ASP A 522 33.51 -0.86 11.67
C ASP A 522 32.01 -0.67 11.90
N GLN A 523 31.46 0.41 11.37
CA GLN A 523 30.04 0.75 11.52
C GLN A 523 29.21 0.21 10.36
N LEU A 524 29.75 0.25 9.14
CA LEU A 524 29.19 -0.36 7.95
C LEU A 524 29.72 -1.80 7.70
N GLY A 525 30.91 -2.16 8.19
CA GLY A 525 31.42 -3.54 8.12
C GLY A 525 31.21 -4.34 9.42
N HIS A 526 31.45 -5.66 9.34
CA HIS A 526 31.18 -6.69 10.38
C HIS A 526 29.71 -7.10 10.58
N GLY A 527 29.06 -7.59 9.52
CA GLY A 527 27.83 -8.40 9.61
C GLY A 527 26.53 -7.65 9.94
N LYS A 528 26.58 -6.32 10.05
CA LYS A 528 25.41 -5.45 10.24
C LYS A 528 24.67 -5.13 8.93
N LEU A 529 25.42 -4.94 7.85
CA LEU A 529 24.89 -4.72 6.50
C LEU A 529 24.45 -6.03 5.87
N LYS A 530 23.25 -6.03 5.31
CA LYS A 530 22.66 -7.18 4.63
C LYS A 530 22.65 -6.98 3.12
N LYS A 531 22.47 -8.09 2.39
CA LYS A 531 22.53 -8.11 0.92
C LYS A 531 21.50 -7.21 0.26
N ASP A 532 20.34 -7.03 0.88
CA ASP A 532 19.25 -6.19 0.36
C ASP A 532 19.25 -4.78 0.95
N ASP A 533 20.31 -4.35 1.65
CA ASP A 533 20.41 -2.99 2.18
C ASP A 533 20.84 -1.98 1.10
N ARG A 534 20.61 -0.69 1.37
CA ARG A 534 21.24 0.42 0.63
C ARG A 534 22.15 1.26 1.50
N VAL A 535 23.20 1.81 0.90
CA VAL A 535 24.15 2.72 1.57
C VAL A 535 24.28 4.01 0.77
N PHE A 536 23.91 5.14 1.38
CA PHE A 536 24.10 6.47 0.80
C PHE A 536 25.27 7.18 1.48
N ILE A 537 26.21 7.70 0.70
CA ILE A 537 27.43 8.31 1.22
C ILE A 537 27.51 9.73 0.69
N PHE A 538 27.55 10.71 1.60
CA PHE A 538 27.67 12.11 1.27
C PHE A 538 28.91 12.70 1.91
N PHE A 539 29.73 13.41 1.11
CA PHE A 539 30.89 14.13 1.59
C PHE A 539 30.87 15.56 1.06
N ALA A 540 30.91 16.54 1.96
CA ALA A 540 31.15 17.94 1.64
C ALA A 540 32.46 18.41 2.29
N GLY A 541 33.39 18.89 1.47
CA GLY A 541 34.73 19.26 1.92
C GLY A 541 35.71 19.51 0.78
N HIS A 542 36.99 19.63 1.14
CA HIS A 542 38.06 19.73 0.13
C HIS A 542 38.33 18.40 -0.56
N GLY A 543 38.65 18.50 -1.84
CA GLY A 543 39.25 17.42 -2.63
C GLY A 543 40.58 17.90 -3.21
N ALA A 544 41.50 16.99 -3.48
CA ALA A 544 42.78 17.32 -4.08
C ALA A 544 43.17 16.33 -5.18
N THR A 545 43.89 16.84 -6.19
CA THR A 545 44.47 16.05 -7.27
C THR A 545 45.97 15.93 -7.09
N ARG A 546 46.53 14.73 -7.30
CA ARG A 546 47.98 14.57 -7.49
C ARG A 546 48.26 13.82 -8.78
N GLN A 547 49.12 14.39 -9.63
CA GLN A 547 49.61 13.71 -10.82
C GLN A 547 50.69 12.69 -10.42
N LEU A 548 50.50 11.43 -10.85
CA LEU A 548 51.46 10.35 -10.67
C LEU A 548 52.57 10.45 -11.73
N SER A 549 53.70 9.79 -11.47
CA SER A 549 54.82 9.69 -12.43
C SER A 549 54.42 9.06 -13.78
N SER A 550 53.31 8.32 -13.82
CA SER A 550 52.70 7.78 -15.04
C SER A 550 51.92 8.80 -15.88
N GLY A 551 51.81 10.06 -15.43
CA GLY A 551 50.98 11.10 -16.04
C GLY A 551 49.49 11.02 -15.66
N ARG A 552 49.07 9.97 -14.94
CA ARG A 552 47.70 9.79 -14.44
C ARG A 552 47.44 10.69 -13.22
N ASN A 553 46.27 11.31 -13.15
CA ASN A 553 45.82 12.03 -11.96
C ASN A 553 45.16 11.06 -10.97
N LEU A 554 45.42 11.26 -9.68
CA LEU A 554 44.80 10.54 -8.57
C LEU A 554 44.12 11.55 -7.63
N GLY A 555 42.81 11.41 -7.48
CA GLY A 555 42.01 12.22 -6.59
C GLY A 555 42.01 11.73 -5.14
N TYR A 556 41.85 12.68 -4.21
CA TYR A 556 41.77 12.48 -2.78
C TYR A 556 40.61 13.29 -2.19
N ILE A 557 39.91 12.73 -1.20
CA ILE A 557 39.16 13.56 -0.24
C ILE A 557 40.05 13.91 0.93
N ILE A 558 39.82 15.10 1.48
CA ILE A 558 40.63 15.69 2.53
C ILE A 558 39.88 15.62 3.87
N PRO A 559 40.23 14.67 4.75
CA PRO A 559 39.92 14.70 6.18
C PRO A 559 40.38 15.98 6.89
N VAL A 560 39.80 16.27 8.06
CA VAL A 560 40.11 17.49 8.82
C VAL A 560 41.58 17.58 9.29
N ASP A 561 42.20 16.41 9.49
CA ASP A 561 43.56 16.22 10.01
C ASP A 561 44.62 16.09 8.90
N SER A 562 44.24 16.16 7.62
CA SER A 562 45.16 16.01 6.49
C SER A 562 46.03 17.24 6.25
N ASP A 563 47.28 17.01 5.88
CA ASP A 563 48.29 18.00 5.54
C ASP A 563 48.45 18.09 4.01
N PRO A 564 48.36 19.29 3.40
CA PRO A 564 48.61 19.46 1.97
C PRO A 564 49.97 18.92 1.49
N ALA A 565 50.98 18.85 2.38
CA ALA A 565 52.30 18.32 2.06
C ALA A 565 52.39 16.77 2.16
N GLN A 566 51.41 16.10 2.79
CA GLN A 566 51.46 14.66 3.10
C GLN A 566 50.25 13.88 2.57
N LEU A 567 49.63 14.35 1.47
CA LEU A 567 48.42 13.75 0.86
C LEU A 567 48.44 12.21 0.72
N SER A 568 49.59 11.58 0.49
CA SER A 568 49.67 10.12 0.39
C SER A 568 49.52 9.36 1.71
N VAL A 569 49.65 10.04 2.85
CA VAL A 569 49.64 9.44 4.19
C VAL A 569 48.33 9.73 4.90
N ASP A 570 47.87 10.98 4.86
CA ASP A 570 46.78 11.45 5.72
C ASP A 570 45.49 11.81 4.97
N ALA A 571 45.49 11.84 3.63
CA ALA A 571 44.27 11.95 2.84
C ALA A 571 43.70 10.56 2.48
N ILE A 572 42.47 10.51 1.97
CA ILE A 572 41.83 9.26 1.53
C ILE A 572 41.75 9.26 -0.01
N PRO A 573 42.53 8.41 -0.70
CA PRO A 573 42.51 8.35 -2.16
C PRO A 573 41.19 7.76 -2.66
N MET A 574 40.76 8.17 -3.86
CA MET A 574 39.54 7.63 -4.48
C MET A 574 39.63 6.13 -4.79
N THR A 575 40.82 5.54 -4.83
CA THR A 575 41.01 4.08 -4.87
C THR A 575 40.48 3.40 -3.63
N ASP A 576 40.63 4.01 -2.46
CA ASP A 576 40.15 3.43 -1.21
C ASP A 576 38.61 3.44 -1.19
N LEU A 577 37.98 4.51 -1.67
CA LEU A 577 36.53 4.57 -1.79
C LEU A 577 35.96 3.53 -2.78
N GLN A 578 36.66 3.26 -3.89
CA GLN A 578 36.27 2.17 -4.80
C GLN A 578 36.39 0.80 -4.13
N ASN A 579 37.49 0.55 -3.43
CA ASN A 579 37.68 -0.71 -2.71
C ASN A 579 36.61 -0.88 -1.62
N ILE A 580 36.26 0.20 -0.92
CA ILE A 580 35.14 0.19 0.04
C ILE A 580 33.83 -0.14 -0.69
N ALA A 581 33.54 0.55 -1.80
CA ALA A 581 32.32 0.30 -2.59
C ALA A 581 32.21 -1.17 -3.02
N GLU A 582 33.30 -1.76 -3.52
CA GLU A 582 33.36 -3.15 -3.97
C GLU A 582 33.18 -4.15 -2.82
N ASN A 583 33.68 -3.83 -1.62
CA ASN A 583 33.63 -4.73 -0.45
C ASN A 583 32.33 -4.64 0.37
N LEU A 584 31.52 -3.59 0.20
CA LEU A 584 30.24 -3.47 0.90
C LEU A 584 29.26 -4.54 0.41
N GLN A 585 28.60 -5.26 1.34
CA GLN A 585 27.63 -6.31 1.02
C GLN A 585 26.28 -5.78 0.50
N ALA A 586 26.01 -4.48 0.70
CA ALA A 586 24.74 -3.84 0.36
C ALA A 586 24.36 -4.00 -1.11
N LYS A 587 23.05 -4.00 -1.40
CA LYS A 587 22.54 -4.09 -2.76
C LYS A 587 22.98 -2.91 -3.61
N HIS A 588 22.72 -1.71 -3.11
CA HIS A 588 23.02 -0.46 -3.81
C HIS A 588 23.84 0.47 -2.91
N VAL A 589 24.97 0.99 -3.43
CA VAL A 589 25.81 1.99 -2.77
C VAL A 589 25.93 3.19 -3.69
N PHE A 590 25.65 4.37 -3.16
CA PHE A 590 25.71 5.61 -3.91
C PHE A 590 26.52 6.68 -3.19
N PHE A 591 27.59 7.13 -3.85
CA PHE A 591 28.48 8.19 -3.36
C PHE A 591 28.10 9.52 -3.99
N VAL A 592 27.93 10.55 -3.16
CA VAL A 592 27.70 11.92 -3.58
C VAL A 592 28.77 12.81 -2.96
N MET A 593 29.58 13.42 -3.82
CA MET A 593 30.81 14.11 -3.41
C MET A 593 30.71 15.59 -3.78
N ASP A 594 30.44 16.44 -2.79
CA ASP A 594 30.56 17.89 -2.90
C ASP A 594 32.01 18.33 -2.64
N ALA A 595 32.89 17.86 -3.51
CA ALA A 595 34.33 18.09 -3.47
C ALA A 595 34.92 17.98 -4.89
N CYS A 596 36.16 18.48 -5.05
CA CYS A 596 36.90 18.36 -6.30
C CYS A 596 37.15 16.88 -6.65
N TYR A 597 37.04 16.52 -7.92
CA TYR A 597 37.28 15.16 -8.37
C TYR A 597 38.27 15.10 -9.54
N SER A 598 39.30 14.26 -9.43
CA SER A 598 40.28 14.06 -10.51
C SER A 598 40.62 12.59 -10.74
N GLY A 599 40.01 12.04 -11.80
CA GLY A 599 40.51 10.89 -12.54
C GLY A 599 40.46 9.55 -11.81
N LEU A 600 39.45 8.75 -12.13
CA LEU A 600 39.50 7.32 -11.89
C LEU A 600 39.84 6.59 -13.19
N GLY A 601 40.66 5.54 -13.09
CA GLY A 601 40.83 4.58 -14.18
C GLY A 601 39.73 3.53 -14.09
N LEU A 602 38.49 3.87 -14.45
CA LEU A 602 37.35 2.95 -14.34
C LEU A 602 37.09 2.17 -15.62
N THR A 603 36.58 0.96 -15.42
CA THR A 603 36.18 0.00 -16.46
C THR A 603 35.01 0.55 -17.29
N ARG A 604 35.07 0.31 -18.60
CA ARG A 604 33.95 0.59 -19.52
C ARG A 604 32.81 -0.37 -19.23
N GLY A 605 31.91 0.00 -18.32
CA GLY A 605 30.58 -0.60 -18.21
C GLY A 605 29.72 -0.09 -19.36
N SER A 606 29.66 -0.83 -20.46
CA SER A 606 28.82 -0.53 -21.61
C SER A 606 27.38 -0.99 -21.43
N ASN A 607 26.47 -0.18 -21.97
CA ASN A 607 25.09 -0.44 -22.36
C ASN A 607 23.99 -0.09 -21.36
N ALA A 608 23.17 0.87 -21.81
CA ALA A 608 21.78 1.05 -21.45
C ALA A 608 21.00 -0.24 -21.76
N ALA A 609 20.97 -1.16 -20.79
CA ALA A 609 19.99 -2.23 -20.73
C ALA A 609 18.88 -1.79 -19.78
N PHE A 610 17.62 -2.10 -20.16
CA PHE A 610 16.40 -1.69 -19.50
C PHE A 610 16.47 -1.72 -17.95
N LEU A 611 16.04 -0.61 -17.32
CA LEU A 611 16.01 -0.36 -15.87
C LEU A 611 15.43 -1.50 -15.01
N LYS A 612 14.64 -2.37 -15.63
CA LYS A 612 13.95 -3.50 -15.01
C LYS A 612 14.87 -4.59 -14.46
N ASP A 613 16.08 -4.72 -15.01
CA ASP A 613 17.10 -5.63 -14.48
C ASP A 613 18.02 -4.95 -13.45
N ASN A 614 18.11 -3.61 -13.47
CA ASN A 614 19.08 -2.85 -12.70
C ASN A 614 18.71 -2.77 -11.21
N ALA A 615 17.43 -2.67 -10.85
CA ALA A 615 17.00 -2.63 -9.45
C ALA A 615 17.25 -3.95 -8.67
N LYS A 616 17.66 -5.04 -9.33
CA LYS A 616 18.02 -6.34 -8.73
C LYS A 616 19.52 -6.63 -8.74
N ARG A 617 20.30 -5.87 -9.51
CA ARG A 617 21.74 -6.05 -9.70
C ARG A 617 22.52 -5.19 -8.72
N LEU A 618 23.77 -5.55 -8.44
CA LEU A 618 24.62 -4.71 -7.59
C LEU A 618 24.83 -3.33 -8.23
N GLY A 619 24.48 -2.28 -7.48
CA GLY A 619 24.61 -0.89 -7.91
C GLY A 619 25.73 -0.22 -7.13
N ARG A 620 26.76 0.27 -7.81
CA ARG A 620 27.83 1.09 -7.21
C ARG A 620 27.99 2.32 -8.08
N GLN A 621 27.52 3.46 -7.60
CA GLN A 621 27.44 4.69 -8.40
C GLN A 621 28.05 5.86 -7.65
N MET A 622 28.51 6.87 -8.39
CA MET A 622 29.07 8.10 -7.85
C MET A 622 28.59 9.31 -8.63
N LEU A 623 28.26 10.40 -7.92
CA LEU A 623 27.99 11.74 -8.43
C LEU A 623 28.93 12.73 -7.74
N THR A 624 29.64 13.57 -8.51
CA THR A 624 30.59 14.55 -7.97
C THR A 624 30.22 15.98 -8.35
N ALA A 625 30.63 16.97 -7.56
CA ALA A 625 30.29 18.38 -7.79
C ALA A 625 31.14 19.08 -8.85
N GLY A 626 32.39 18.68 -9.06
CA GLY A 626 33.30 19.32 -10.02
C GLY A 626 34.30 18.38 -10.65
N GLY A 627 34.93 18.82 -11.75
CA GLY A 627 36.02 18.12 -12.44
C GLY A 627 37.39 18.35 -11.80
N ALA A 628 38.44 17.90 -12.49
CA ALA A 628 39.81 18.03 -11.98
C ALA A 628 40.15 19.50 -11.77
N ASP A 629 40.60 19.84 -10.56
CA ASP A 629 41.10 21.17 -10.17
C ASP A 629 40.04 22.28 -10.07
N GLN A 630 38.75 21.91 -9.95
CA GLN A 630 37.66 22.86 -9.72
C GLN A 630 37.24 22.92 -8.25
N LEU A 631 37.55 24.02 -7.58
CA LEU A 631 37.14 24.27 -6.19
C LEU A 631 35.61 24.24 -6.02
N VAL A 632 35.17 23.85 -4.83
CA VAL A 632 33.75 23.88 -4.44
C VAL A 632 33.24 25.31 -4.49
N ALA A 633 32.12 25.53 -5.18
CA ALA A 633 31.45 26.83 -5.22
C ALA A 633 30.65 27.04 -3.90
N ASP A 634 31.37 27.47 -2.86
CA ASP A 634 30.87 27.74 -1.50
C ASP A 634 30.07 29.06 -1.41
N GLY A 635 29.16 29.29 -2.35
CA GLY A 635 28.39 30.54 -2.50
C GLY A 635 26.96 30.31 -2.97
N GLY A 636 26.39 29.13 -2.71
CA GLY A 636 24.99 28.85 -2.98
C GLY A 636 24.06 29.51 -1.95
N PRO A 637 22.73 29.39 -2.14
CA PRO A 637 21.76 30.10 -1.33
C PRO A 637 21.55 29.40 0.02
N ASN A 638 21.06 30.16 1.01
CA ASN A 638 20.66 29.64 2.31
C ASN A 638 21.78 28.88 3.07
N GLY A 639 23.04 29.25 2.83
CA GLY A 639 24.18 28.62 3.48
C GLY A 639 24.47 27.21 2.97
N HIS A 640 24.27 26.98 1.68
CA HIS A 640 24.61 25.73 0.99
C HIS A 640 25.55 25.97 -0.18
N SER A 641 26.33 24.97 -0.60
CA SER A 641 27.01 25.04 -1.89
C SER A 641 26.01 25.04 -3.05
N VAL A 642 26.40 25.52 -4.23
CA VAL A 642 25.53 25.49 -5.43
C VAL A 642 25.16 24.05 -5.79
N PHE A 643 26.10 23.11 -5.63
CA PHE A 643 25.87 21.70 -5.88
C PHE A 643 24.87 21.09 -4.89
N THR A 644 25.11 21.26 -3.59
CA THR A 644 24.26 20.68 -2.54
C THR A 644 22.86 21.28 -2.57
N TRP A 645 22.73 22.60 -2.79
CA TRP A 645 21.41 23.20 -2.99
C TRP A 645 20.66 22.55 -4.16
N THR A 646 21.32 22.40 -5.31
CA THR A 646 20.72 21.80 -6.51
C THR A 646 20.32 20.34 -6.26
N LEU A 647 21.16 19.59 -5.56
CA LEU A 647 20.90 18.21 -5.15
C LEU A 647 19.68 18.11 -4.23
N LEU A 648 19.53 19.02 -3.26
CA LEU A 648 18.36 19.08 -2.39
C LEU A 648 17.08 19.38 -3.17
N GLN A 649 17.14 20.27 -4.17
CA GLN A 649 16.01 20.50 -5.08
C GLN A 649 15.69 19.26 -5.94
N ALA A 650 16.71 18.51 -6.36
CA ALA A 650 16.53 17.27 -7.10
C ALA A 650 15.83 16.21 -6.24
N LEU A 651 16.31 16.01 -5.00
CA LEU A 651 15.74 15.11 -3.99
C LEU A 651 14.35 15.55 -3.51
N SER A 652 13.99 16.82 -3.69
CA SER A 652 12.64 17.33 -3.36
C SER A 652 11.56 16.88 -4.36
N GLY A 653 11.89 15.99 -5.29
CA GLY A 653 10.96 15.46 -6.29
C GLY A 653 11.14 16.04 -7.69
N LYS A 654 11.97 17.09 -7.87
CA LYS A 654 12.18 17.69 -9.21
C LYS A 654 12.93 16.76 -10.16
N SER A 655 13.62 15.75 -9.63
CA SER A 655 14.31 14.73 -10.42
C SER A 655 13.50 13.45 -10.65
N ASP A 656 12.23 13.35 -10.24
CA ASP A 656 11.33 12.29 -10.73
C ASP A 656 10.94 12.60 -12.19
N LEU A 657 11.87 12.31 -13.12
CA LEU A 657 11.77 12.74 -14.51
C LEU A 657 10.75 11.91 -15.30
N ASN A 658 10.55 10.66 -14.93
CA ASN A 658 9.60 9.75 -15.58
C ASN A 658 8.24 9.71 -14.87
N GLY A 659 8.11 10.35 -13.73
CA GLY A 659 6.86 10.35 -13.01
C GLY A 659 6.44 8.95 -12.57
N ASP A 660 7.32 8.17 -11.95
CA ASP A 660 6.95 6.93 -11.26
C ASP A 660 6.92 7.05 -9.73
N GLY A 661 7.26 8.23 -9.19
CA GLY A 661 7.32 8.46 -7.74
C GLY A 661 8.65 8.03 -7.13
N ILE A 662 9.65 7.81 -7.97
CA ILE A 662 10.95 7.29 -7.59
C ILE A 662 12.01 8.18 -8.22
N ILE A 663 13.12 8.35 -7.51
CA ILE A 663 14.29 9.04 -8.02
C ILE A 663 15.43 8.04 -8.07
N THR A 664 15.84 7.68 -9.27
CA THR A 664 17.07 6.89 -9.49
C THR A 664 18.31 7.78 -9.41
N ALA A 665 19.49 7.20 -9.13
CA ALA A 665 20.74 7.94 -9.19
C ALA A 665 21.00 8.54 -10.58
N THR A 666 20.61 7.82 -11.64
CA THR A 666 20.65 8.33 -13.02
C THR A 666 19.77 9.57 -13.22
N GLU A 667 18.53 9.56 -12.71
CA GLU A 667 17.65 10.74 -12.80
C GLU A 667 18.12 11.90 -11.94
N LEU A 668 18.66 11.60 -10.76
CA LEU A 668 19.27 12.59 -9.89
C LEU A 668 20.45 13.29 -10.58
N ALA A 669 21.31 12.52 -11.27
CA ALA A 669 22.41 13.05 -12.06
C ALA A 669 21.93 13.82 -13.30
N ALA A 670 20.90 13.30 -14.01
CA ALA A 670 20.25 13.94 -15.16
C ALA A 670 19.69 15.33 -14.81
N TYR A 671 19.21 15.51 -13.60
CA TYR A 671 18.74 16.80 -13.11
C TYR A 671 19.90 17.67 -12.62
N THR A 672 20.75 17.12 -11.74
CA THR A 672 21.76 17.91 -10.98
C THR A 672 22.91 18.40 -11.85
N ALA A 673 23.46 17.54 -12.72
CA ALA A 673 24.65 17.86 -13.48
C ALA A 673 24.50 19.05 -14.46
N PRO A 674 23.50 19.07 -15.36
CA PRO A 674 23.31 20.21 -16.26
C PRO A 674 22.92 21.48 -15.50
N ALA A 675 22.15 21.35 -14.42
CA ALA A 675 21.69 22.49 -13.63
C ALA A 675 22.84 23.20 -12.91
N VAL A 676 23.77 22.46 -12.31
CA VAL A 676 24.98 23.04 -11.69
C VAL A 676 25.93 23.61 -12.74
N ALA A 677 26.16 22.90 -13.84
CA ALA A 677 27.06 23.35 -14.92
C ALA A 677 26.58 24.63 -15.63
N GLY A 678 25.26 24.88 -15.67
CA GLY A 678 24.72 26.12 -16.19
C GLY A 678 24.84 27.33 -15.25
N MET A 679 25.22 27.11 -14.00
CA MET A 679 25.15 28.12 -12.93
C MET A 679 26.49 28.38 -12.24
N SER A 680 27.42 27.45 -12.37
CA SER A 680 28.76 27.49 -11.80
C SER A 680 29.78 27.04 -12.84
N ALA A 681 31.06 27.34 -12.63
CA ALA A 681 32.14 26.76 -13.43
C ALA A 681 32.32 25.24 -13.17
N GLN A 682 31.68 24.74 -12.12
CA GLN A 682 31.65 23.33 -11.75
C GLN A 682 31.04 22.45 -12.85
N THR A 683 31.71 21.33 -13.15
CA THR A 683 31.23 20.32 -14.09
C THR A 683 30.99 19.00 -13.36
N PRO A 684 29.78 18.75 -12.82
CA PRO A 684 29.49 17.49 -12.16
C PRO A 684 29.70 16.28 -13.05
N ALA A 685 30.21 15.20 -12.47
CA ALA A 685 30.42 13.93 -13.15
C ALA A 685 29.62 12.81 -12.47
N PHE A 686 29.15 11.85 -13.27
CA PHE A 686 28.41 10.68 -12.78
C PHE A 686 29.02 9.41 -13.35
N GLY A 687 28.83 8.27 -12.69
CA GLY A 687 29.14 6.98 -13.30
C GLY A 687 29.16 5.82 -12.31
N SER A 688 29.43 4.63 -12.82
CA SER A 688 29.54 3.41 -12.04
C SER A 688 30.96 3.22 -11.48
N LEU A 689 31.05 2.67 -10.27
CA LEU A 689 32.29 2.24 -9.62
C LEU A 689 32.51 0.72 -9.83
N PRO A 690 33.71 0.18 -9.54
CA PRO A 690 33.97 -1.25 -9.61
C PRO A 690 33.02 -2.05 -8.70
N GLY A 691 32.71 -3.27 -9.11
CA GLY A 691 31.70 -4.10 -8.44
C GLY A 691 30.25 -3.76 -8.78
N SER A 692 29.98 -2.77 -9.64
CA SER A 692 28.63 -2.55 -10.17
C SER A 692 28.31 -3.53 -11.30
N GLU A 693 27.13 -4.13 -11.22
CA GLU A 693 26.53 -5.00 -12.24
C GLU A 693 25.49 -4.26 -13.09
N GLY A 694 25.52 -2.92 -13.06
CA GLY A 694 24.54 -2.06 -13.72
C GLY A 694 23.31 -1.75 -12.86
N GLY A 695 23.35 -2.02 -11.56
CA GLY A 695 22.25 -1.64 -10.66
C GLY A 695 22.14 -0.14 -10.39
N GLU A 696 20.94 0.30 -10.01
CA GLU A 696 20.59 1.71 -9.77
C GLU A 696 20.24 1.92 -8.30
N PHE A 697 20.84 2.93 -7.68
CA PHE A 697 20.40 3.40 -6.37
C PHE A 697 19.07 4.14 -6.50
N VAL A 698 18.15 3.89 -5.57
CA VAL A 698 16.77 4.34 -5.65
C VAL A 698 16.36 5.10 -4.38
N PHE A 699 15.70 6.24 -4.57
CA PHE A 699 14.96 6.96 -3.53
C PHE A 699 13.46 6.89 -3.82
N GLU A 700 12.67 6.41 -2.86
CA GLU A 700 11.21 6.36 -2.99
C GLU A 700 10.60 7.64 -2.41
N LEU A 701 9.83 8.37 -3.21
CA LEU A 701 9.10 9.54 -2.72
C LEU A 701 7.91 9.05 -1.89
N ARG A 702 8.07 9.09 -0.56
CA ARG A 702 6.96 8.84 0.35
C ARG A 702 5.91 9.93 0.20
N ALA A 703 4.64 9.57 0.31
CA ALA A 703 3.54 10.53 0.33
C ALA A 703 3.80 11.57 1.43
N GLU A 704 4.11 12.80 1.04
CA GLU A 704 4.27 13.89 1.99
C GLU A 704 2.93 14.09 2.69
N THR A 705 2.93 13.96 4.02
CA THR A 705 1.78 14.30 4.87
C THR A 705 1.81 15.78 5.28
N GLU A 706 2.72 16.56 4.70
CA GLU A 706 2.92 17.97 4.99
C GLU A 706 1.66 18.76 4.62
N PHE A 707 1.07 19.39 5.63
CA PHE A 707 -0.04 20.30 5.46
C PHE A 707 0.46 21.73 5.54
N LEU A 708 -0.01 22.56 4.62
CA LEU A 708 0.31 23.98 4.63
C LEU A 708 -0.36 24.66 5.84
N SER A 709 0.42 25.48 6.53
CA SER A 709 -0.01 26.28 7.68
C SER A 709 0.74 27.60 7.75
N ALA A 710 0.38 28.47 8.70
CA ALA A 710 1.07 29.75 8.89
C ALA A 710 2.57 29.61 9.17
N LYS A 711 3.02 28.43 9.64
CA LYS A 711 4.42 28.11 9.92
C LYS A 711 5.17 27.48 8.73
N THR A 712 4.50 27.21 7.61
CA THR A 712 5.19 26.67 6.44
C THR A 712 6.12 27.74 5.88
N ASN A 713 7.42 27.46 5.91
CA ASN A 713 8.45 28.38 5.42
C ASN A 713 8.36 28.52 3.90
N GLN A 714 8.44 29.76 3.44
CA GLN A 714 8.57 30.07 2.02
C GLN A 714 10.03 30.36 1.71
N LEU A 715 10.41 30.07 0.47
CA LEU A 715 11.73 30.40 -0.04
C LEU A 715 11.90 31.93 -0.10
N SER A 716 13.10 32.36 0.21
CA SER A 716 13.59 33.72 0.02
C SER A 716 13.62 34.08 -1.46
N SER A 717 13.69 35.39 -1.76
CA SER A 717 13.75 35.87 -3.14
C SER A 717 15.00 35.36 -3.88
N GLU A 718 16.11 35.17 -3.17
CA GLU A 718 17.36 34.62 -3.72
C GLU A 718 17.20 33.13 -4.08
N GLU A 719 16.62 32.33 -3.18
CA GLU A 719 16.33 30.91 -3.44
C GLU A 719 15.35 30.73 -4.60
N ILE A 720 14.31 31.57 -4.70
CA ILE A 720 13.35 31.55 -5.81
C ILE A 720 14.04 31.92 -7.13
N ALA A 721 14.85 32.98 -7.14
CA ALA A 721 15.60 33.39 -8.32
C ALA A 721 16.55 32.28 -8.79
N LEU A 722 17.16 31.57 -7.85
CA LEU A 722 18.02 30.44 -8.16
C LEU A 722 17.25 29.23 -8.67
N ASN A 723 16.14 28.87 -8.03
CA ASN A 723 15.26 27.78 -8.47
C ASN A 723 14.68 28.03 -9.87
N ASN A 724 14.35 29.28 -10.20
CA ASN A 724 13.93 29.67 -11.54
C ASN A 724 15.05 29.52 -12.57
N LYS A 725 16.31 29.81 -12.21
CA LYS A 725 17.46 29.55 -13.08
C LYS A 725 17.70 28.05 -13.26
N LEU A 726 17.63 27.28 -12.16
CA LEU A 726 17.77 25.82 -12.18
C LEU A 726 16.71 25.17 -13.07
N SER A 727 15.45 25.57 -12.98
CA SER A 727 14.36 24.98 -13.76
C SER A 727 14.43 25.25 -15.27
N VAL A 728 15.17 26.29 -15.69
CA VAL A 728 15.42 26.58 -17.11
C VAL A 728 16.47 25.63 -17.70
N VAL A 729 17.50 25.29 -16.91
CA VAL A 729 18.66 24.51 -17.38
C VAL A 729 18.52 23.01 -17.06
N ALA A 730 17.78 22.66 -16.01
CA ALA A 730 17.56 21.29 -15.61
C ALA A 730 16.68 20.52 -16.61
N ALA A 731 16.88 19.20 -16.65
CA ALA A 731 16.03 18.31 -17.41
C ALA A 731 14.57 18.46 -16.97
N LYS A 732 13.66 18.62 -17.94
CA LYS A 732 12.23 18.66 -17.66
C LYS A 732 11.68 17.24 -17.52
N PRO A 733 10.73 17.01 -16.60
CA PRO A 733 10.01 15.75 -16.52
C PRO A 733 9.40 15.37 -17.88
N GLY A 734 9.61 14.14 -18.31
CA GLY A 734 9.11 13.60 -19.58
C GLY A 734 9.96 13.86 -20.82
N SER A 735 11.15 14.46 -20.69
CA SER A 735 12.07 14.64 -21.83
C SER A 735 12.70 13.30 -22.25
N GLU A 736 12.38 12.83 -23.46
CA GLU A 736 13.02 11.64 -24.07
C GLU A 736 14.43 11.92 -24.63
N THR A 737 14.87 13.19 -24.61
CA THR A 737 16.16 13.59 -25.17
C THR A 737 17.32 13.14 -24.26
N PRO A 738 18.32 12.39 -24.79
CA PRO A 738 19.49 12.00 -24.00
C PRO A 738 20.24 13.22 -23.49
N ILE A 739 20.56 13.22 -22.20
CA ILE A 739 21.28 14.31 -21.53
C ILE A 739 22.77 13.97 -21.54
N VAL A 740 23.59 14.91 -22.02
CA VAL A 740 25.05 14.76 -22.05
C VAL A 740 25.61 15.26 -20.73
N ILE A 741 26.30 14.39 -19.99
CA ILE A 741 26.97 14.74 -18.74
C ILE A 741 28.42 14.24 -18.75
N LYS A 742 29.26 14.74 -17.84
CA LYS A 742 30.62 14.21 -17.69
C LYS A 742 30.58 12.84 -17.02
N ASN A 743 31.49 11.96 -17.45
CA ASN A 743 31.77 10.70 -16.79
C ASN A 743 32.92 10.85 -15.79
N LEU A 744 33.10 9.84 -14.94
CA LEU A 744 34.17 9.81 -13.93
C LEU A 744 35.60 9.81 -14.55
N ASN A 745 35.76 9.62 -15.86
CA ASN A 745 37.08 9.71 -16.49
C ASN A 745 37.32 11.11 -17.13
N GLY A 746 36.41 12.07 -16.92
CA GLY A 746 36.45 13.41 -17.53
C GLY A 746 35.94 13.49 -18.97
N GLY A 747 35.54 12.35 -19.56
CA GLY A 747 34.88 12.30 -20.87
C GLY A 747 33.38 12.61 -20.78
N GLU A 748 32.68 12.52 -21.90
CA GLU A 748 31.22 12.69 -21.96
C GLU A 748 30.50 11.34 -22.02
N GLN A 749 29.33 11.28 -21.41
CA GLN A 749 28.41 10.16 -21.52
C GLN A 749 26.98 10.69 -21.74
N LYS A 750 26.19 9.92 -22.48
CA LYS A 750 24.76 10.18 -22.66
C LYS A 750 24.00 9.34 -21.66
N ILE A 751 23.24 9.98 -20.79
CA ILE A 751 22.27 9.32 -19.93
C ILE A 751 20.87 9.58 -20.48
N SER A 752 20.02 8.57 -20.47
CA SER A 752 18.61 8.69 -20.86
C SER A 752 17.77 8.51 -19.61
N ALA A 753 16.90 9.47 -19.33
CA ALA A 753 15.91 9.31 -18.28
C ALA A 753 14.95 8.16 -18.63
N PRO A 754 14.36 7.48 -17.64
CA PRO A 754 13.35 6.46 -17.90
C PRO A 754 12.16 7.03 -18.68
N LYS A 755 11.44 6.17 -19.40
CA LYS A 755 10.19 6.56 -20.08
C LYS A 755 9.10 6.86 -19.05
N LEU A 756 8.28 7.88 -19.33
CA LEU A 756 7.14 8.26 -18.52
C LEU A 756 6.25 7.06 -18.15
N VAL A 757 5.96 6.88 -16.86
CA VAL A 757 5.09 5.81 -16.37
C VAL A 757 3.67 6.33 -16.18
N GLN A 758 2.67 5.58 -16.67
CA GLN A 758 1.27 5.84 -16.32
C GLN A 758 0.99 5.35 -14.90
N GLY A 759 1.17 6.26 -13.92
CA GLY A 759 0.86 6.02 -12.51
C GLY A 759 -0.63 5.86 -12.24
N SER A 760 -0.97 5.22 -11.12
CA SER A 760 -2.35 5.14 -10.61
C SER A 760 -2.91 6.53 -10.30
N SER A 761 -4.24 6.69 -10.26
CA SER A 761 -4.87 7.97 -9.86
C SER A 761 -4.37 8.46 -8.49
N ARG A 762 -4.05 7.55 -7.56
CA ARG A 762 -3.47 7.91 -6.26
C ARG A 762 -2.05 8.47 -6.38
N GLN A 763 -1.18 7.84 -7.17
CA GLN A 763 0.18 8.32 -7.42
C GLN A 763 0.18 9.66 -8.16
N LEU A 764 -0.69 9.79 -9.17
CA LEU A 764 -0.86 11.04 -9.91
C LEU A 764 -1.39 12.16 -8.99
N ALA A 765 -2.35 11.86 -8.12
CA ALA A 765 -2.85 12.80 -7.12
C ALA A 765 -1.74 13.24 -6.14
N GLN A 766 -0.96 12.29 -5.62
CA GLN A 766 0.14 12.59 -4.70
C GLN A 766 1.21 13.45 -5.37
N ARG A 767 1.62 13.11 -6.60
CA ARG A 767 2.59 13.91 -7.36
C ARG A 767 2.11 15.34 -7.55
N ALA A 768 0.85 15.52 -7.97
CA ALA A 768 0.29 16.83 -8.19
C ALA A 768 0.21 17.64 -6.87
N ASN A 769 -0.05 16.98 -5.74
CA ASN A 769 0.04 17.60 -4.41
C ASN A 769 1.47 18.04 -4.07
N ASP A 770 2.46 17.19 -4.29
CA ASP A 770 3.86 17.49 -3.95
C ASP A 770 4.41 18.63 -4.83
N GLN A 771 4.05 18.65 -6.12
CA GLN A 771 4.31 19.79 -7.01
C GLN A 771 3.65 21.07 -6.49
N GLY A 772 2.39 21.00 -6.03
CA GLY A 772 1.70 22.12 -5.41
C GLY A 772 2.43 22.67 -4.19
N LEU A 773 2.94 21.80 -3.32
CA LEU A 773 3.73 22.18 -2.15
C LEU A 773 5.01 22.91 -2.55
N GLN A 774 5.70 22.42 -3.59
CA GLN A 774 6.91 23.07 -4.11
C GLN A 774 6.62 24.47 -4.66
N PHE A 775 5.63 24.61 -5.54
CA PHE A 775 5.26 25.91 -6.11
C PHE A 775 4.77 26.89 -5.04
N TYR A 776 4.10 26.38 -4.00
CA TYR A 776 3.71 27.17 -2.86
C TYR A 776 4.93 27.73 -2.10
N LYS A 777 5.94 26.89 -1.82
CA LYS A 777 7.20 27.30 -1.17
C LYS A 777 7.91 28.37 -2.02
N GLU A 778 7.82 28.29 -3.34
CA GLU A 778 8.36 29.26 -4.31
C GLU A 778 7.51 30.54 -4.50
N LYS A 779 6.41 30.70 -3.74
CA LYS A 779 5.45 31.81 -3.87
C LYS A 779 4.74 31.87 -5.23
N GLN A 780 4.81 30.80 -6.02
CA GLN A 780 4.10 30.65 -7.30
C GLN A 780 2.67 30.17 -7.06
N TYR A 781 1.86 30.98 -6.36
CA TYR A 781 0.55 30.55 -5.87
C TYR A 781 -0.43 30.12 -6.97
N ALA A 782 -0.39 30.73 -8.15
CA ALA A 782 -1.26 30.35 -9.26
C ALA A 782 -0.91 28.95 -9.81
N VAL A 783 0.38 28.62 -9.85
CA VAL A 783 0.84 27.29 -10.30
C VAL A 783 0.57 26.25 -9.22
N ALA A 784 0.77 26.60 -7.95
CA ALA A 784 0.41 25.75 -6.82
C ALA A 784 -1.09 25.42 -6.80
N GLU A 785 -1.95 26.42 -7.05
CA GLU A 785 -3.40 26.26 -7.17
C GLU A 785 -3.77 25.25 -8.27
N ALA A 786 -3.17 25.38 -9.46
CA ALA A 786 -3.40 24.45 -10.56
C ALA A 786 -2.97 23.02 -10.21
N ALA A 787 -1.82 22.87 -9.55
CA ALA A 787 -1.29 21.56 -9.15
C ALA A 787 -2.17 20.87 -8.08
N PHE A 788 -2.59 21.57 -7.03
CA PHE A 788 -3.52 20.99 -6.05
C PHE A 788 -4.91 20.70 -6.64
N THR A 789 -5.37 21.52 -7.58
CA THR A 789 -6.63 21.26 -8.30
C THR A 789 -6.51 19.99 -9.13
N GLU A 790 -5.39 19.80 -9.82
CA GLU A 790 -5.10 18.58 -10.58
C GLU A 790 -5.05 17.34 -9.65
N ALA A 791 -4.46 17.47 -8.46
CA ALA A 791 -4.48 16.41 -7.46
C ALA A 791 -5.91 15.95 -7.10
N LEU A 792 -6.81 16.92 -6.93
CA LEU A 792 -8.21 16.68 -6.60
C LEU A 792 -9.03 16.14 -7.79
N LYS A 793 -8.60 16.36 -9.04
CA LYS A 793 -9.22 15.69 -10.20
C LYS A 793 -8.95 14.19 -10.18
N TYR A 794 -7.73 13.78 -9.84
CA TYR A 794 -7.38 12.37 -9.72
C TYR A 794 -7.97 11.71 -8.48
N ARG A 795 -8.03 12.44 -7.35
CA ARG A 795 -8.67 11.99 -6.11
C ARG A 795 -9.52 13.09 -5.47
N PRO A 796 -10.84 13.11 -5.75
CA PRO A 796 -11.75 14.12 -5.20
C PRO A 796 -11.89 14.11 -3.67
N ASP A 797 -11.54 13.01 -3.01
CA ASP A 797 -11.57 12.81 -1.56
C ASP A 797 -10.23 13.10 -0.87
N PHE A 798 -9.26 13.69 -1.58
CA PHE A 798 -7.91 13.91 -1.06
C PHE A 798 -7.84 15.14 -0.13
N ALA A 799 -8.28 14.95 1.12
CA ALA A 799 -8.36 16.00 2.15
C ALA A 799 -7.08 16.82 2.32
N LEU A 800 -5.90 16.20 2.18
CA LEU A 800 -4.62 16.92 2.26
C LEU A 800 -4.46 17.96 1.15
N ALA A 801 -4.71 17.57 -0.10
CA ALA A 801 -4.65 18.48 -1.25
C ALA A 801 -5.72 19.57 -1.15
N ALA A 802 -6.92 19.25 -0.65
CA ALA A 802 -7.98 20.23 -0.40
C ALA A 802 -7.56 21.27 0.66
N ASN A 803 -6.93 20.84 1.76
CA ASN A 803 -6.40 21.75 2.77
C ASN A 803 -5.32 22.66 2.17
N ASN A 804 -4.39 22.08 1.41
CA ASN A 804 -3.29 22.82 0.82
C ASN A 804 -3.79 23.85 -0.21
N LEU A 805 -4.79 23.48 -1.01
CA LEU A 805 -5.49 24.39 -1.92
C LEU A 805 -6.16 25.54 -1.16
N GLY A 806 -6.88 25.24 -0.07
CA GLY A 806 -7.46 26.28 0.80
C GLY A 806 -6.41 27.24 1.35
N PHE A 807 -5.23 26.72 1.71
CA PHE A 807 -4.13 27.54 2.20
C PHE A 807 -3.48 28.42 1.13
N VAL A 808 -3.45 27.97 -0.13
CA VAL A 808 -3.06 28.79 -1.28
C VAL A 808 -4.01 29.98 -1.42
N TYR A 809 -5.32 29.76 -1.40
CA TYR A 809 -6.33 30.83 -1.42
C TYR A 809 -6.17 31.79 -0.24
N PHE A 810 -5.90 31.27 0.96
CA PHE A 810 -5.65 32.08 2.14
C PHE A 810 -4.45 33.02 1.96
N LYS A 811 -3.33 32.53 1.40
CA LYS A 811 -2.16 33.37 1.10
C LYS A 811 -2.42 34.39 -0.01
N GLN A 812 -3.27 34.07 -0.97
CA GLN A 812 -3.76 35.02 -1.97
C GLN A 812 -4.78 36.04 -1.39
N GLN A 813 -5.07 35.99 -0.08
CA GLN A 813 -6.07 36.82 0.61
C GLN A 813 -7.52 36.62 0.13
N LYS A 814 -7.77 35.51 -0.57
CA LYS A 814 -9.10 35.06 -1.00
C LYS A 814 -9.74 34.26 0.13
N TYR A 815 -10.04 34.95 1.22
CA TYR A 815 -10.50 34.33 2.47
C TYR A 815 -11.82 33.55 2.35
N PRO A 816 -12.83 34.00 1.59
CA PRO A 816 -14.05 33.23 1.37
C PRO A 816 -13.81 31.89 0.66
N GLU A 817 -12.97 31.88 -0.37
CA GLU A 817 -12.58 30.69 -1.11
C GLU A 817 -11.74 29.74 -0.25
N ALA A 818 -10.82 30.30 0.54
CA ALA A 818 -10.04 29.53 1.51
C ALA A 818 -10.94 28.83 2.52
N ALA A 819 -11.90 29.55 3.11
CA ALA A 819 -12.86 28.99 4.06
C ALA A 819 -13.65 27.84 3.44
N ARG A 820 -14.16 27.99 2.20
CA ARG A 820 -14.86 26.91 1.47
C ARG A 820 -13.99 25.66 1.31
N TRP A 821 -12.72 25.82 0.97
CA TRP A 821 -11.81 24.67 0.83
C TRP A 821 -11.46 24.01 2.17
N PHE A 822 -11.35 24.77 3.25
CA PHE A 822 -11.18 24.20 4.58
C PHE A 822 -12.47 23.51 5.08
N GLU A 823 -13.65 24.05 4.77
CA GLU A 823 -14.94 23.38 5.01
C GLU A 823 -15.04 22.08 4.21
N ASN A 824 -14.64 22.08 2.94
CA ASN A 824 -14.56 20.87 2.12
C ASN A 824 -13.59 19.85 2.71
N THR A 825 -12.42 20.30 3.19
CA THR A 825 -11.44 19.45 3.88
C THR A 825 -12.07 18.79 5.10
N ILE A 826 -12.80 19.55 5.92
CA ILE A 826 -13.51 19.05 7.10
C ILE A 826 -14.62 18.07 6.69
N SER A 827 -15.29 18.31 5.57
CA SER A 827 -16.28 17.36 5.03
C SER A 827 -15.65 16.05 4.53
N MET A 828 -14.39 16.07 4.10
CA MET A 828 -13.65 14.88 3.65
C MET A 828 -13.02 14.12 4.83
N ASP A 829 -12.40 14.84 5.76
CA ASP A 829 -11.79 14.32 6.98
C ASP A 829 -12.13 15.22 8.18
N PRO A 830 -13.25 14.94 8.89
CA PRO A 830 -13.66 15.72 10.05
C PRO A 830 -12.68 15.63 11.23
N SER A 831 -11.80 14.63 11.26
CA SER A 831 -10.80 14.47 12.33
C SER A 831 -9.58 15.37 12.15
N ARG A 832 -9.45 16.02 10.98
CA ARG A 832 -8.31 16.86 10.60
C ARG A 832 -8.30 18.17 11.38
N ALA A 833 -7.80 18.14 12.61
CA ALA A 833 -7.75 19.31 13.49
C ALA A 833 -7.19 20.57 12.79
N ILE A 834 -6.09 20.44 12.03
CA ILE A 834 -5.47 21.61 11.36
C ILE A 834 -6.42 22.34 10.39
N ALA A 835 -7.37 21.65 9.76
CA ALA A 835 -8.35 22.28 8.88
C ALA A 835 -9.25 23.25 9.63
N TYR A 836 -9.59 22.96 10.89
CA TYR A 836 -10.35 23.87 11.77
C TYR A 836 -9.53 25.10 12.18
N MET A 837 -8.24 24.95 12.43
CA MET A 837 -7.36 26.10 12.70
C MET A 837 -7.28 27.01 11.47
N ASN A 838 -7.00 26.42 10.31
CA ASN A 838 -6.91 27.14 9.04
C ASN A 838 -8.25 27.81 8.65
N LEU A 839 -9.37 27.13 8.89
CA LEU A 839 -10.72 27.69 8.73
C LEU A 839 -10.93 28.89 9.67
N GLY A 840 -10.54 28.78 10.94
CA GLY A 840 -10.61 29.86 11.91
C GLY A 840 -9.80 31.08 11.45
N ASP A 841 -8.58 30.87 10.96
CA ASP A 841 -7.72 31.92 10.42
C ASP A 841 -8.38 32.61 9.20
N ALA A 842 -8.92 31.82 8.26
CA ALA A 842 -9.59 32.34 7.07
C ALA A 842 -10.85 33.15 7.40
N LEU A 843 -11.71 32.63 8.27
CA LEU A 843 -12.94 33.31 8.69
C LEU A 843 -12.65 34.59 9.48
N ALA A 844 -11.66 34.56 10.37
CA ALA A 844 -11.23 35.74 11.14
C ALA A 844 -10.79 36.88 10.21
N ARG A 845 -9.98 36.56 9.19
CA ARG A 845 -9.54 37.55 8.19
C ARG A 845 -10.63 37.94 7.19
N GLY A 846 -11.57 37.04 6.92
CA GLY A 846 -12.77 37.31 6.12
C GLY A 846 -13.84 38.13 6.84
N GLY A 847 -13.67 38.42 8.14
CA GLY A 847 -14.58 39.22 8.94
C GLY A 847 -15.70 38.43 9.66
N ASP A 848 -15.79 37.12 9.48
CA ASP A 848 -16.78 36.25 10.14
C ASP A 848 -16.25 35.76 11.49
N LYS A 849 -16.21 36.68 12.47
CA LYS A 849 -15.64 36.44 13.80
C LYS A 849 -16.35 35.31 14.56
N ASP A 850 -17.67 35.16 14.38
CA ASP A 850 -18.46 34.17 15.10
C ASP A 850 -18.16 32.75 14.62
N LYS A 851 -18.09 32.52 13.30
CA LYS A 851 -17.67 31.22 12.77
C LYS A 851 -16.19 30.95 13.04
N ALA A 852 -15.33 31.98 13.00
CA ALA A 852 -13.92 31.83 13.35
C ALA A 852 -13.74 31.32 14.80
N ARG A 853 -14.49 31.89 15.75
CA ARG A 853 -14.50 31.45 17.14
C ARG A 853 -14.88 29.97 17.27
N LYS A 854 -15.92 29.53 16.57
CA LYS A 854 -16.36 28.12 16.56
C LYS A 854 -15.27 27.19 16.01
N ALA A 855 -14.66 27.57 14.89
CA ALA A 855 -13.61 26.76 14.26
C ALA A 855 -12.37 26.61 15.18
N TYR A 856 -11.92 27.69 15.82
CA TYR A 856 -10.82 27.64 16.79
C TYR A 856 -11.16 26.82 18.05
N GLN A 857 -12.40 26.89 18.54
CA GLN A 857 -12.84 26.05 19.65
C GLN A 857 -12.80 24.57 19.28
N SER A 858 -13.30 24.19 18.09
CA SER A 858 -13.21 22.82 17.58
C SER A 858 -11.76 22.35 17.45
N TYR A 859 -10.84 23.22 16.99
CA TYR A 859 -9.41 22.89 16.98
C TYR A 859 -8.86 22.54 18.38
N LEU A 860 -9.15 23.38 19.38
CA LEU A 860 -8.66 23.20 20.74
C LEU A 860 -9.21 21.93 21.40
N GLU A 861 -10.41 21.51 21.02
CA GLU A 861 -11.03 20.28 21.50
C GLU A 861 -10.48 19.03 20.80
N LEU A 862 -10.16 19.11 19.52
CA LEU A 862 -9.62 17.98 18.75
C LEU A 862 -8.12 17.74 18.99
N ALA A 863 -7.36 18.81 19.26
CA ALA A 863 -5.91 18.78 19.43
C ALA A 863 -5.43 19.56 20.67
N PRO A 864 -5.86 19.19 21.89
CA PRO A 864 -5.58 19.94 23.12
C PRO A 864 -4.11 19.99 23.52
N ASN A 865 -3.29 19.05 23.00
CA ASN A 865 -1.86 18.94 23.28
C ASN A 865 -0.97 19.36 22.09
N SER A 866 -1.55 19.97 21.05
CA SER A 866 -0.78 20.40 19.87
C SER A 866 0.08 21.63 20.16
N SER A 867 1.23 21.73 19.47
CA SER A 867 2.13 22.89 19.53
C SER A 867 1.48 24.21 19.08
N ASN A 868 0.31 24.20 18.43
CA ASN A 868 -0.40 25.43 18.02
C ASN A 868 -1.50 25.87 19.01
N VAL A 869 -1.68 25.18 20.14
CA VAL A 869 -2.70 25.54 21.14
C VAL A 869 -2.52 26.97 21.66
N SER A 870 -1.29 27.39 21.97
CA SER A 870 -1.00 28.75 22.44
C SER A 870 -1.36 29.79 21.37
N TYR A 871 -1.05 29.53 20.11
CA TYR A 871 -1.41 30.39 18.98
C TYR A 871 -2.93 30.54 18.85
N VAL A 872 -3.67 29.43 18.86
CA VAL A 872 -5.13 29.46 18.70
C VAL A 872 -5.83 30.16 19.86
N ARG A 873 -5.34 29.99 21.09
CA ARG A 873 -5.84 30.74 22.26
C ARG A 873 -5.61 32.24 22.12
N GLU A 874 -4.48 32.65 21.57
CA GLU A 874 -4.19 34.06 21.31
C GLU A 874 -5.08 34.62 20.18
N ALA A 875 -5.27 33.85 19.11
CA ALA A 875 -6.15 34.21 18.01
C ALA A 875 -7.60 34.40 18.48
N LEU A 876 -8.10 33.51 19.34
CA LEU A 876 -9.43 33.64 19.97
C LEU A 876 -9.58 34.95 20.76
N LYS A 877 -8.57 35.33 21.55
CA LYS A 877 -8.58 36.60 22.32
C LYS A 877 -8.63 37.85 21.43
N LYS A 878 -8.13 37.76 20.20
CA LYS A 878 -8.15 38.87 19.22
C LYS A 878 -9.50 39.00 18.50
N LEU A 879 -10.40 38.03 18.66
CA LEU A 879 -11.75 38.06 18.10
C LEU A 879 -12.76 38.74 19.04
N ASP A 880 -12.47 38.77 20.34
CA ASP A 880 -13.13 39.62 21.33
C ASP A 880 -12.83 41.11 21.04
#